data_AF-A0A6N8EU21-F1
#
_entry.id   AF-A0A6N8EU21-F1
#
_cell.length_a   1.000
_cell.length_b   1.000
_cell.length_c   1.000
_cell.angle_alpha   90.00
_cell.angle_beta   90.00
_cell.angle_gamma   90.00
#
_symmetry.space_group_name_H-M   'P 1'
#
loop_
_entity.id
_entity.type
_entity.pdbx_description
1 polymer ?
#
loop_
_entity_poly.entity_id
_entity_poly.type
_entity_poly.pdbx_seq_one_letter_code
_entity_poly.pdbx_strand_id
1 'polypeptide(L)'
;MAEYYIPMLVNYKGYVVEKKKMRVLDNATLAVGQTKEMKAQVATLEYNMSDWNDNWYDVTTASETVWTSDNSAVATVDASGKVTAKSKGTATITAQWKKGPYWLYGAAAITVGTGGDPEGPEDPDGPPGVKCTKPSPERSMAGEDFNPNASAVIKADSRGSERFNVADGIPTSESLYGNVTAKEYLYNYKYNKMAGTCTFTVPVTRDFNLRWVEYVFGVGYKHRSENVTLTYDVKVTKPYAYWAVAEFQLYEIVRATLLNYAFEGGGISILPAGYDPPDFVLAAYSTHIQPPPQIKTIVLRDKDIDGGTKRPDIENDTRERGEMEAEGSKRAPKLYVRNDLLEFAGQTIMNDGWVEGQTEMPGEIPEARIINDNVLYSPDHIIPTSKTNKADQASSGRIYYEIMNGSTDADANKDFPIYGINSVTVHTPVVIYPSVSDDRAHNQKTNPAQGRSAIILDRPFTVEMPNSGQHANYLGYGNRNYLKYIGSKQVRFPFDVYAGTKSAFYPKNTWFEVDKSKESFAFFLPVWVDEGFYDVEFRTIAHNAPSGATDQTNANLDLKHHIAYDTVPVDAIGRVYDFRVTDIADYNWESVFRTEKGGRTPTGASYWVGLNGIDGAARGNTSRYTLPIRPGSHPLYNNAVIKTGYHFKFDLKTKGNMFGAQDQIAITPAFYFIDAKKGTRTPVDLYYHTGSKSYVKIGSPSDKVQRYVVLNERLRNVPAEELTDTALYKYDHDYTFNQVAGIGRSQFVQNFIRKTTKQRTAVGSFSLLRLPEGVRTLIGPKTDLPPSVDPARANAAVQKWYGEYSLPADLYAVAAGTNVAEYGRTHGGLTDKSPIFLKDGYIVVNFNIETVRDGNTDKPHLQYIDAPLMNQWFGLEGFRRSADDPYGRTFALLDGDVVFYHADQSSRGDFRSMVTH
;
A
#
# COMPACT_ATOMS: atom_id res chain seq x y z
N MET A 1 8.71 39.27 -14.15
CA MET A 1 8.06 38.71 -12.94
C MET A 1 6.60 39.05 -13.05
N ALA A 2 5.73 38.06 -13.20
CA ALA A 2 4.29 38.25 -13.17
C ALA A 2 3.82 37.91 -11.75
N GLU A 3 3.26 38.89 -11.05
CA GLU A 3 2.63 38.69 -9.75
C GLU A 3 1.18 38.26 -9.97
N TYR A 4 0.82 37.09 -9.45
CA TYR A 4 -0.55 36.58 -9.48
C TYR A 4 -1.16 36.76 -8.08
N TYR A 5 -2.24 37.53 -8.02
CA TYR A 5 -3.08 37.63 -6.83
C TYR A 5 -4.10 36.50 -6.85
N ILE A 6 -3.89 35.48 -6.00
CA ILE A 6 -4.86 34.41 -5.76
C ILE A 6 -5.66 34.79 -4.51
N PRO A 7 -6.99 35.01 -4.60
CA PRO A 7 -7.81 35.18 -3.42
C PRO A 7 -7.82 33.87 -2.61
N MET A 8 -7.15 33.88 -1.45
CA MET A 8 -7.09 32.74 -0.54
C MET A 8 -8.16 32.89 0.54
N LEU A 9 -9.09 31.94 0.63
CA LEU A 9 -10.05 31.84 1.72
C LEU A 9 -9.37 31.13 2.89
N VAL A 10 -8.85 31.92 3.83
CA VAL A 10 -8.16 31.41 5.02
C VAL A 10 -9.16 31.27 6.15
N ASN A 11 -9.51 30.02 6.49
CA ASN A 11 -10.20 29.73 7.74
C ASN A 11 -9.16 29.54 8.84
N TYR A 12 -8.95 30.56 9.66
CA TYR A 12 -8.13 30.47 10.87
C TYR A 12 -9.02 30.26 12.09
N LYS A 13 -8.55 29.47 13.04
CA LYS A 13 -9.15 29.34 14.38
C LYS A 13 -8.06 29.70 15.38
N GLY A 14 -8.23 30.85 16.03
CA GLY A 14 -7.38 31.29 17.13
C GLY A 14 -8.15 31.26 18.45
N TYR A 15 -7.43 31.14 19.56
CA TYR A 15 -7.98 31.31 20.89
C TYR A 15 -7.63 32.71 21.38
N VAL A 16 -8.63 33.52 21.74
CA VAL A 16 -8.46 34.80 22.41
C VAL A 16 -8.68 34.54 23.90
N VAL A 17 -7.67 34.84 24.74
CA VAL A 17 -7.78 34.66 26.19
C VAL A 17 -8.08 36.01 26.82
N GLU A 18 -9.29 36.17 27.34
CA GLU A 18 -9.70 37.31 28.16
C GLU A 18 -9.89 36.83 29.61
N LYS A 19 -9.20 37.46 30.57
CA LYS A 19 -9.33 37.13 32.01
C LYS A 19 -10.06 38.28 32.73
N LYS A 20 -10.91 37.97 33.70
CA LYS A 20 -11.57 38.97 34.56
C LYS A 20 -11.33 38.69 36.04
N LYS A 21 -11.25 39.74 36.86
CA LYS A 21 -11.15 39.65 38.34
C LYS A 21 -12.12 40.63 38.99
N MET A 22 -12.60 40.32 40.19
CA MET A 22 -13.56 41.12 40.95
C MET A 22 -13.03 41.46 42.34
N ARG A 23 -13.47 42.59 42.90
CA ARG A 23 -13.26 42.96 44.30
C ARG A 23 -14.50 43.62 44.88
N VAL A 24 -14.68 43.52 46.19
CA VAL A 24 -15.56 44.38 46.98
C VAL A 24 -14.68 45.26 47.86
N LEU A 25 -14.88 46.57 47.82
CA LEU A 25 -14.00 47.52 48.51
C LEU A 25 -14.31 47.63 50.00
N ASP A 26 -13.22 47.78 50.76
CA ASP A 26 -13.14 48.18 52.16
C ASP A 26 -13.96 47.36 53.15
N ASN A 27 -13.27 46.51 53.91
CA ASN A 27 -13.77 46.03 55.21
C ASN A 27 -14.23 47.21 56.06
N ALA A 28 -15.23 47.01 56.91
CA ALA A 28 -15.79 48.10 57.71
C ALA A 28 -16.10 47.67 59.14
N THR A 29 -15.91 48.60 60.07
CA THR A 29 -16.43 48.46 61.44
C THR A 29 -17.64 49.37 61.61
N LEU A 30 -18.78 48.80 61.96
CA LEU A 30 -20.06 49.50 62.10
C LEU A 30 -20.58 49.37 63.54
N ALA A 31 -21.18 50.42 64.09
CA ALA A 31 -21.98 50.28 65.31
C ALA A 31 -23.30 49.55 65.00
N VAL A 32 -23.89 48.87 65.99
CA VAL A 32 -25.22 48.24 65.82
C VAL A 32 -26.24 49.31 65.37
N GLY A 33 -26.97 49.03 64.29
CA GLY A 33 -27.93 49.95 63.66
C GLY A 33 -27.33 50.85 62.57
N GLN A 34 -26.00 50.91 62.41
CA GLN A 34 -25.36 51.70 61.36
C GLN A 34 -25.46 51.01 60.00
N THR A 35 -25.52 51.81 58.93
CA THR A 35 -25.51 51.32 57.55
C THR A 35 -24.28 51.81 56.78
N LYS A 36 -23.80 51.03 55.81
CA LYS A 36 -22.71 51.40 54.89
C LYS A 36 -23.03 50.90 53.49
N GLU A 37 -22.80 51.75 52.50
CA GLU A 37 -22.85 51.37 51.09
C GLU A 37 -21.54 50.67 50.70
N MET A 38 -21.64 49.46 50.16
CA MET A 38 -20.49 48.71 49.66
C MET A 38 -20.31 48.96 48.16
N LYS A 39 -19.07 48.82 47.68
CA LYS A 39 -18.77 49.00 46.26
C LYS A 39 -18.11 47.75 45.69
N ALA A 40 -18.73 47.14 44.68
CA ALA A 40 -18.18 46.01 43.94
C ALA A 40 -17.61 46.48 42.60
N GLN A 41 -16.44 45.98 42.22
CA GLN A 41 -15.80 46.33 40.95
C GLN A 41 -15.19 45.13 40.23
N VAL A 42 -15.17 45.19 38.90
CA VAL A 42 -14.55 44.17 38.01
C VAL A 42 -13.49 44.82 37.12
N ALA A 43 -12.37 44.15 36.93
CA ALA A 43 -11.33 44.49 35.97
C ALA A 43 -11.20 43.40 34.90
N THR A 44 -10.81 43.80 33.68
CA THR A 44 -10.61 42.90 32.53
C THR A 44 -9.17 43.00 32.04
N LEU A 45 -8.51 41.86 31.86
CA LEU A 45 -7.24 41.71 31.18
C LEU A 45 -7.54 41.26 29.74
N GLU A 46 -7.45 42.22 28.83
CA GLU A 46 -7.66 42.00 27.40
C GLU A 46 -6.53 41.15 26.80
N TYR A 47 -6.79 40.50 25.68
CA TYR A 47 -5.87 39.55 25.05
C TYR A 47 -4.51 40.13 24.61
N ASN A 48 -4.41 41.46 24.49
CA ASN A 48 -3.21 42.17 24.10
C ASN A 48 -2.47 42.81 25.29
N MET A 49 -2.91 42.57 26.52
CA MET A 49 -2.29 43.09 27.74
C MET A 49 -1.37 42.04 28.39
N SER A 50 -0.16 42.47 28.75
CA SER A 50 0.83 41.60 29.41
C SER A 50 0.63 41.46 30.93
N ASP A 51 -0.05 42.42 31.56
CA ASP A 51 -0.37 42.41 32.99
C ASP A 51 -1.60 43.30 33.28
N TRP A 52 -2.21 43.15 34.46
CA TRP A 52 -3.39 43.90 34.87
C TRP A 52 -3.12 45.41 34.97
N ASN A 53 -4.06 46.22 34.48
CA ASN A 53 -4.10 47.65 34.79
C ASN A 53 -5.10 47.94 35.94
N ASP A 54 -5.08 49.16 36.46
CA ASP A 54 -5.98 49.58 37.55
C ASP A 54 -7.33 50.11 37.03
N ASN A 55 -7.78 49.65 35.85
CA ASN A 55 -9.07 50.02 35.28
C ASN A 55 -10.18 49.12 35.85
N TRP A 56 -10.81 49.59 36.91
CA TRP A 56 -11.92 48.91 37.60
C TRP A 56 -13.27 49.54 37.26
N TYR A 57 -14.22 48.71 36.84
CA TYR A 57 -15.58 49.12 36.54
C TYR A 57 -16.50 48.80 37.70
N ASP A 58 -17.33 49.76 38.10
CA ASP A 58 -18.33 49.58 39.16
C ASP A 58 -19.47 48.66 38.69
N VAL A 59 -19.72 47.59 39.45
CA VAL A 59 -20.80 46.64 39.20
C VAL A 59 -21.75 46.51 40.39
N THR A 60 -21.68 47.42 41.36
CA THR A 60 -22.40 47.35 42.65
C THR A 60 -23.91 47.11 42.49
N THR A 61 -24.54 47.82 41.56
CA THR A 61 -25.99 47.75 41.30
C THR A 61 -26.31 47.17 39.91
N ALA A 62 -25.35 46.50 39.27
CA ALA A 62 -25.57 45.86 37.98
C ALA A 62 -26.59 44.70 38.14
N SER A 63 -27.44 44.48 37.14
CA SER A 63 -28.42 43.37 37.16
C SER A 63 -27.77 42.00 37.29
N GLU A 64 -26.51 41.90 36.91
CA GLU A 64 -25.65 40.73 36.97
C GLU A 64 -25.04 40.49 38.37
N THR A 65 -25.22 41.41 39.32
CA THR A 65 -24.67 41.34 40.68
C THR A 65 -25.71 40.92 41.71
N VAL A 66 -25.38 39.90 42.51
CA VAL A 66 -26.19 39.44 43.64
C VAL A 66 -25.36 39.58 44.91
N TRP A 67 -25.93 40.26 45.91
CA TRP A 67 -25.32 40.46 47.22
C TRP A 67 -25.84 39.44 48.23
N THR A 68 -24.94 38.89 49.03
CA THR A 68 -25.27 37.95 50.11
C THR A 68 -24.48 38.27 51.37
N SER A 69 -25.03 37.91 52.52
CA SER A 69 -24.35 37.94 53.81
C SER A 69 -24.29 36.51 54.34
N ASP A 70 -23.12 36.07 54.76
CA ASP A 70 -22.94 34.76 55.41
C ASP A 70 -23.63 34.68 56.79
N ASN A 71 -23.82 35.83 57.45
CA ASN A 71 -24.45 35.94 58.76
C ASN A 71 -25.41 37.14 58.83
N SER A 72 -26.62 36.90 58.32
CA SER A 72 -27.71 37.89 58.30
C SER A 72 -28.22 38.32 59.68
N ALA A 73 -27.83 37.63 60.77
CA ALA A 73 -28.11 38.05 62.14
C ALA A 73 -27.13 39.14 62.63
N VAL A 74 -25.91 39.19 62.09
CA VAL A 74 -24.87 40.17 62.42
C VAL A 74 -24.95 41.38 61.50
N ALA A 75 -25.01 41.16 60.18
CA ALA A 75 -25.24 42.22 59.21
C ALA A 75 -26.01 41.71 57.99
N THR A 76 -26.96 42.49 57.47
CA THR A 76 -27.66 42.17 56.21
C THR A 76 -27.22 43.10 55.10
N VAL A 77 -27.23 42.63 53.86
CA VAL A 77 -27.00 43.43 52.66
C VAL A 77 -28.23 43.36 51.77
N ASP A 78 -28.60 44.46 51.13
CA ASP A 78 -29.67 44.50 50.13
C ASP A 78 -29.13 44.43 48.69
N ALA A 79 -30.05 44.40 47.71
CA ALA A 79 -29.69 44.28 46.29
C ALA A 79 -28.90 45.49 45.74
N SER A 80 -28.87 46.63 46.45
CA SER A 80 -28.09 47.80 46.08
C SER A 80 -26.67 47.79 46.65
N GLY A 81 -26.31 46.79 47.47
CA GLY A 81 -25.02 46.73 48.16
C GLY A 81 -25.02 47.47 49.50
N LYS A 82 -26.18 47.89 50.01
CA LYS A 82 -26.30 48.57 51.30
C LYS A 82 -26.30 47.56 52.44
N VAL A 83 -25.30 47.66 53.30
CA VAL A 83 -25.16 46.83 54.50
C VAL A 83 -25.80 47.51 55.70
N THR A 84 -26.55 46.75 56.51
CA THR A 84 -27.13 47.17 57.78
C THR A 84 -26.62 46.28 58.91
N ALA A 85 -25.95 46.88 59.90
CA ALA A 85 -25.43 46.21 61.07
C ALA A 85 -26.55 45.91 62.09
N LYS A 86 -26.71 44.64 62.49
CA LYS A 86 -27.82 44.17 63.35
C LYS A 86 -27.39 43.77 64.76
N SER A 87 -26.27 43.07 64.91
CA SER A 87 -25.80 42.61 66.23
C SER A 87 -24.29 42.44 66.24
N LYS A 88 -23.67 42.45 67.44
CA LYS A 88 -22.21 42.39 67.59
C LYS A 88 -21.65 41.09 67.00
N GLY A 89 -20.64 41.18 66.14
CA GLY A 89 -20.03 40.04 65.46
C GLY A 89 -19.38 40.43 64.14
N THR A 90 -18.91 39.46 63.36
CA THR A 90 -18.41 39.70 62.00
C THR A 90 -19.27 38.95 60.98
N ALA A 91 -19.61 39.60 59.88
CA ALA A 91 -20.28 38.99 58.73
C ALA A 91 -19.49 39.31 57.46
N THR A 92 -19.35 38.33 56.58
CA THR A 92 -18.78 38.48 55.24
C THR A 92 -19.88 38.82 54.27
N ILE A 93 -19.76 40.00 53.66
CA ILE A 93 -20.66 40.46 52.61
C ILE A 93 -20.02 40.14 51.27
N THR A 94 -20.69 39.31 50.47
CA THR A 94 -20.21 38.82 49.18
C THR A 94 -21.04 39.41 48.06
N ALA A 95 -20.38 39.97 47.05
CA ALA A 95 -20.96 40.27 45.76
C ALA A 95 -20.57 39.19 44.76
N GLN A 96 -21.57 38.54 44.18
CA GLN A 96 -21.43 37.60 43.08
C GLN A 96 -21.82 38.31 41.78
N TRP A 97 -20.90 38.40 40.83
CA TRP A 97 -21.17 38.98 39.51
C TRP A 97 -21.13 37.91 38.42
N LYS A 98 -22.21 37.80 37.63
CA LYS A 98 -22.36 36.79 36.57
C LYS A 98 -22.75 37.42 35.24
N LYS A 99 -21.81 37.47 34.29
CA LYS A 99 -22.05 38.01 32.94
C LYS A 99 -21.40 37.12 31.87
N GLY A 100 -22.22 36.51 31.03
CA GLY A 100 -21.75 35.55 30.02
C GLY A 100 -21.10 34.32 30.66
N PRO A 101 -19.89 33.89 30.24
CA PRO A 101 -19.18 32.76 30.83
C PRO A 101 -18.49 33.09 32.17
N TYR A 102 -18.45 34.37 32.57
CA TYR A 102 -17.74 34.80 33.76
C TYR A 102 -18.64 34.74 34.99
N TRP A 103 -18.11 34.09 36.03
CA TRP A 103 -18.76 33.96 37.32
C TRP A 103 -17.73 34.29 38.40
N LEU A 104 -17.81 35.53 38.93
CA LEU A 104 -16.80 36.08 39.83
C LEU A 104 -17.41 36.42 41.19
N TYR A 105 -16.57 36.40 42.22
CA TYR A 105 -16.95 36.72 43.59
C TYR A 105 -15.96 37.73 44.16
N GLY A 106 -16.47 38.74 44.85
CA GLY A 106 -15.70 39.63 45.72
C GLY A 106 -16.36 39.68 47.09
N ALA A 107 -15.56 39.76 48.15
CA ALA A 107 -16.08 39.77 49.52
C ALA A 107 -15.38 40.82 50.36
N ALA A 108 -16.10 41.35 51.34
CA ALA A 108 -15.56 42.24 52.37
C ALA A 108 -16.15 41.87 53.73
N ALA A 109 -15.32 41.92 54.77
CA ALA A 109 -15.72 41.65 56.15
C ALA A 109 -16.31 42.90 56.80
N ILE A 110 -17.47 42.74 57.42
CA ILE A 110 -18.17 43.76 58.21
C ILE A 110 -18.17 43.33 59.66
N THR A 111 -17.45 44.06 60.49
CA THR A 111 -17.40 43.85 61.94
C THR A 111 -18.35 44.83 62.61
N VAL A 112 -19.28 44.34 63.41
CA VAL A 112 -20.26 45.15 64.13
C VAL A 112 -19.86 45.24 65.61
N GLY A 113 -19.51 46.44 66.10
CA GLY A 113 -19.07 46.72 67.49
C GLY A 113 -18.09 47.90 67.63
N THR A 114 -17.96 48.49 68.82
CA THR A 114 -16.99 49.57 69.11
C THR A 114 -15.57 49.04 69.13
N GLY A 115 -14.69 49.64 68.31
CA GLY A 115 -13.25 49.37 68.28
C GLY A 115 -12.62 49.46 69.65
N GLY A 116 -12.24 48.29 70.15
CA GLY A 116 -11.51 48.03 71.37
C GLY A 116 -11.12 46.57 71.26
N ASP A 117 -9.82 46.35 71.05
CA ASP A 117 -9.18 45.05 70.92
C ASP A 117 -9.74 44.07 71.98
N PRO A 118 -10.35 42.93 71.59
CA PRO A 118 -10.77 41.95 72.56
C PRO A 118 -10.21 40.55 72.28
N GLU A 119 -9.59 40.02 73.34
CA GLU A 119 -9.35 38.60 73.59
C GLU A 119 -10.39 37.69 72.90
N GLY A 120 -9.87 36.73 72.13
CA GLY A 120 -10.66 35.70 71.46
C GLY A 120 -11.45 34.83 72.44
N PRO A 121 -12.53 34.18 71.98
CA PRO A 121 -13.40 33.38 72.83
C PRO A 121 -12.61 32.26 73.52
N GLU A 122 -12.67 32.24 74.85
CA GLU A 122 -12.07 31.23 75.71
C GLU A 122 -12.82 29.89 75.61
N ASP A 123 -12.08 28.79 75.65
CA ASP A 123 -12.60 27.41 75.79
C ASP A 123 -12.74 27.06 77.28
N PRO A 124 -13.94 26.82 77.83
CA PRO A 124 -14.17 26.66 79.26
C PRO A 124 -13.88 25.24 79.82
N ASP A 125 -13.54 24.25 78.98
CA ASP A 125 -13.37 22.85 79.39
C ASP A 125 -11.92 22.40 79.69
N GLY A 126 -11.01 23.36 79.91
CA GLY A 126 -9.62 23.07 80.28
C GLY A 126 -9.44 22.63 81.75
N PRO A 127 -8.39 21.84 82.06
CA PRO A 127 -8.04 21.53 83.46
C PRO A 127 -7.85 22.83 84.29
N PRO A 128 -8.22 22.84 85.59
CA PRO A 128 -8.17 24.04 86.42
C PRO A 128 -6.81 24.74 86.37
N GLY A 129 -6.80 26.03 86.02
CA GLY A 129 -5.58 26.84 85.89
C GLY A 129 -4.97 26.88 84.48
N VAL A 130 -5.58 26.24 83.47
CA VAL A 130 -5.18 26.36 82.05
C VAL A 130 -6.31 26.93 81.22
N LYS A 131 -6.04 28.00 80.46
CA LYS A 131 -6.99 28.61 79.52
C LYS A 131 -6.36 28.75 78.14
N CYS A 132 -6.91 28.08 77.13
CA CYS A 132 -6.43 28.17 75.75
C CYS A 132 -7.42 28.93 74.87
N THR A 133 -6.92 29.73 73.93
CA THR A 133 -7.74 30.33 72.88
C THR A 133 -8.10 29.28 71.84
N LYS A 134 -9.26 29.40 71.19
CA LYS A 134 -9.60 28.57 70.03
C LYS A 134 -8.55 28.76 68.91
N PRO A 135 -8.01 27.69 68.31
CA PRO A 135 -7.03 27.80 67.25
C PRO A 135 -7.63 28.50 66.02
N SER A 136 -6.87 29.42 65.41
CA SER A 136 -7.26 30.15 64.20
C SER A 136 -6.20 30.00 63.09
N PRO A 137 -6.58 29.96 61.81
CA PRO A 137 -5.62 29.87 60.72
C PRO A 137 -4.75 31.13 60.65
N GLU A 138 -3.43 30.97 60.77
CA GLU A 138 -2.44 32.04 60.66
C GLU A 138 -1.89 32.16 59.23
N ARG A 139 -1.61 31.02 58.60
CA ARG A 139 -1.09 30.89 57.22
C ARG A 139 -1.49 29.55 56.63
N SER A 140 -1.49 29.45 55.30
CA SER A 140 -1.71 28.20 54.58
C SER A 140 -0.52 27.84 53.69
N MET A 141 -0.27 26.55 53.53
CA MET A 141 0.63 26.00 52.52
C MET A 141 -0.22 25.20 51.54
N ALA A 142 -0.04 25.41 50.25
CA ALA A 142 -0.79 24.70 49.22
C ALA A 142 0.10 24.42 48.02
N GLY A 143 -0.20 23.33 47.32
CA GLY A 143 0.48 22.93 46.09
C GLY A 143 -0.41 22.05 45.25
N GLU A 144 -0.29 22.19 43.93
CA GLU A 144 -1.03 21.37 42.96
C GLU A 144 -0.14 21.02 41.78
N ASP A 145 -0.37 19.84 41.22
CA ASP A 145 0.19 19.41 39.94
C ASP A 145 -0.84 18.57 39.18
N PHE A 146 -1.63 19.26 38.36
CA PHE A 146 -2.60 18.66 37.44
C PHE A 146 -2.09 18.59 36.00
N ASN A 147 -0.81 18.84 35.75
CA ASN A 147 -0.25 18.70 34.42
C ASN A 147 0.34 17.29 34.27
N PRO A 148 -0.34 16.37 33.56
CA PRO A 148 0.15 15.00 33.40
C PRO A 148 1.41 14.92 32.55
N ASN A 149 1.82 16.01 31.89
CA ASN A 149 2.93 16.04 30.94
C ASN A 149 2.84 14.89 29.92
N ALA A 150 1.61 14.62 29.46
CA ALA A 150 1.31 13.43 28.70
C ALA A 150 1.75 13.57 27.24
N SER A 151 2.41 12.53 26.72
CA SER A 151 2.78 12.42 25.30
C SER A 151 2.49 11.02 24.78
N ALA A 152 2.24 10.89 23.48
CA ALA A 152 1.95 9.59 22.87
C ALA A 152 2.46 9.47 21.44
N VAL A 153 2.71 8.22 21.04
CA VAL A 153 3.05 7.85 19.66
C VAL A 153 2.21 6.66 19.22
N ILE A 154 1.90 6.63 17.92
CA ILE A 154 1.32 5.47 17.24
C ILE A 154 2.31 5.09 16.14
N LYS A 155 2.90 3.90 16.20
CA LYS A 155 3.96 3.47 15.27
C LYS A 155 3.74 2.02 14.85
N ALA A 156 4.45 1.57 13.82
CA ALA A 156 4.42 0.17 13.40
C ALA A 156 4.97 -0.73 14.51
N ASP A 157 4.45 -1.96 14.65
CA ASP A 157 4.97 -2.91 15.65
C ASP A 157 6.47 -3.22 15.50
N SER A 158 7.01 -3.92 16.51
CA SER A 158 8.45 -4.09 16.74
C SER A 158 9.12 -2.80 17.20
N ARG A 159 8.61 -2.19 18.28
CA ARG A 159 9.10 -0.92 18.87
C ARG A 159 10.63 -0.85 18.92
N GLY A 160 11.21 0.19 18.32
CA GLY A 160 12.66 0.39 18.17
C GLY A 160 13.31 -0.28 16.94
N SER A 161 12.55 -1.10 16.22
CA SER A 161 12.91 -1.79 14.98
C SER A 161 11.71 -1.77 14.01
N GLU A 162 11.00 -0.64 13.95
CA GLU A 162 9.79 -0.50 13.16
C GLU A 162 10.06 -0.81 11.69
N ARG A 163 9.26 -1.71 11.10
CA ARG A 163 9.44 -2.13 9.69
C ARG A 163 8.89 -1.12 8.69
N PHE A 164 8.08 -0.17 9.16
CA PHE A 164 7.43 0.86 8.38
C PHE A 164 7.51 2.19 9.12
N ASN A 165 7.75 3.26 8.36
CA ASN A 165 7.51 4.61 8.87
C ASN A 165 6.04 4.96 8.64
N VAL A 166 5.24 5.00 9.71
CA VAL A 166 3.79 5.23 9.62
C VAL A 166 3.41 6.60 9.05
N ALA A 167 4.30 7.59 9.07
CA ALA A 167 4.05 8.87 8.42
C ALA A 167 4.11 8.75 6.89
N ASP A 168 5.06 7.96 6.38
CA ASP A 168 5.24 7.72 4.94
C ASP A 168 4.21 6.71 4.40
N GLY A 169 3.93 5.66 5.17
CA GLY A 169 2.98 4.63 4.81
C GLY A 169 3.11 3.36 5.64
N ILE A 170 1.97 2.78 6.01
CA ILE A 170 1.88 1.42 6.53
C ILE A 170 0.73 0.68 5.82
N PRO A 171 0.97 -0.53 5.29
CA PRO A 171 -0.08 -1.33 4.64
C PRO A 171 -1.14 -1.82 5.62
N THR A 172 -2.37 -2.02 5.12
CA THR A 172 -3.34 -2.88 5.81
C THR A 172 -2.75 -4.29 5.99
N SER A 173 -3.19 -5.03 7.02
CA SER A 173 -2.61 -6.31 7.48
C SER A 173 -1.21 -6.25 8.13
N GLU A 174 -0.62 -5.07 8.25
CA GLU A 174 0.43 -4.80 9.25
C GLU A 174 -0.21 -4.29 10.55
N SER A 175 0.56 -4.28 11.62
CA SER A 175 0.08 -3.93 12.95
C SER A 175 0.81 -2.73 13.55
N LEU A 176 0.11 -2.04 14.46
CA LEU A 176 0.54 -0.83 15.13
C LEU A 176 0.64 -1.07 16.64
N TYR A 177 1.54 -0.33 17.29
CA TYR A 177 1.48 -0.11 18.73
C TYR A 177 1.11 1.33 19.07
N GLY A 178 0.42 1.49 20.20
CA GLY A 178 0.27 2.77 20.89
C GLY A 178 1.15 2.81 22.13
N ASN A 179 1.83 3.93 22.36
CA ASN A 179 2.64 4.14 23.57
C ASN A 179 2.35 5.51 24.15
N VAL A 180 2.00 5.57 25.43
CA VAL A 180 1.70 6.82 26.16
C VAL A 180 2.67 6.96 27.33
N THR A 181 3.14 8.17 27.56
CA THR A 181 3.92 8.54 28.75
C THR A 181 3.16 9.65 29.46
N ALA A 182 3.15 9.62 30.79
CA ALA A 182 2.51 10.63 31.63
C ALA A 182 3.11 10.55 33.05
N LYS A 183 2.84 11.55 33.89
CA LYS A 183 3.20 11.52 35.31
C LYS A 183 2.47 10.40 36.04
N GLU A 184 3.18 9.72 36.95
CA GLU A 184 2.71 8.52 37.65
C GLU A 184 1.58 8.81 38.66
N TYR A 185 1.40 10.05 39.09
CA TYR A 185 0.23 10.54 39.85
C TYR A 185 0.06 12.04 39.63
N LEU A 186 -1.11 12.56 40.02
CA LEU A 186 -1.39 13.99 40.13
C LEU A 186 -1.84 14.29 41.56
N TYR A 187 -1.64 15.51 42.03
CA TYR A 187 -2.02 15.87 43.40
C TYR A 187 -2.52 17.30 43.54
N ASN A 188 -3.28 17.53 44.60
CA ASN A 188 -3.62 18.85 45.12
C ASN A 188 -3.65 18.76 46.66
N TYR A 189 -3.02 19.71 47.33
CA TYR A 189 -3.03 19.75 48.79
C TYR A 189 -3.10 21.18 49.33
N LYS A 190 -3.66 21.29 50.53
CA LYS A 190 -3.72 22.52 51.32
C LYS A 190 -3.66 22.19 52.80
N TYR A 191 -2.69 22.76 53.50
CA TYR A 191 -2.52 22.65 54.94
C TYR A 191 -2.64 24.04 55.57
N ASN A 192 -3.35 24.13 56.70
CA ASN A 192 -3.48 25.37 57.45
C ASN A 192 -2.61 25.29 58.72
N LYS A 193 -1.75 26.29 58.93
CA LYS A 193 -1.10 26.50 60.22
C LYS A 193 -2.09 27.16 61.15
N MET A 194 -2.51 26.40 62.16
CA MET A 194 -3.41 26.82 63.21
C MET A 194 -2.60 27.35 64.39
N ALA A 195 -2.88 28.56 64.85
CA ALA A 195 -2.16 29.18 65.96
C ALA A 195 -3.12 29.73 67.04
N GLY A 196 -2.60 29.83 68.26
CA GLY A 196 -3.30 30.38 69.41
C GLY A 196 -2.37 30.54 70.61
N THR A 197 -2.93 30.81 71.79
CA THR A 197 -2.18 30.94 73.04
C THR A 197 -2.86 30.16 74.16
N CYS A 198 -2.07 29.59 75.07
CA CYS A 198 -2.56 29.05 76.34
C CYS A 198 -1.95 29.83 77.52
N THR A 199 -2.81 30.28 78.41
CA THR A 199 -2.44 30.96 79.66
C THR A 199 -2.51 29.96 80.82
N PHE A 200 -1.38 29.77 81.50
CA PHE A 200 -1.24 28.94 82.69
C PHE A 200 -1.24 29.83 83.93
N THR A 201 -2.10 29.54 84.90
CA THR A 201 -2.08 30.19 86.22
C THR A 201 -1.32 29.30 87.18
N VAL A 202 -0.04 29.61 87.42
CA VAL A 202 0.88 28.76 88.18
C VAL A 202 1.07 29.33 89.59
N PRO A 203 0.58 28.66 90.65
CA PRO A 203 0.79 29.11 92.01
C PRO A 203 2.27 28.90 92.41
N VAL A 204 2.97 29.98 92.73
CA VAL A 204 4.34 29.98 93.22
C VAL A 204 4.32 30.34 94.70
N THR A 205 4.79 29.43 95.55
CA THR A 205 4.79 29.60 97.00
C THR A 205 6.22 29.73 97.51
N ARG A 206 6.46 30.68 98.41
CA ARG A 206 7.72 30.83 99.14
C ARG A 206 7.42 31.13 100.60
N ASP A 207 8.12 30.43 101.48
CA ASP A 207 8.11 30.71 102.91
C ASP A 207 9.18 31.77 103.23
N PHE A 208 8.76 32.83 103.92
CA PHE A 208 9.62 33.91 104.37
C PHE A 208 9.73 33.88 105.88
N ASN A 209 10.96 33.83 106.38
CA ASN A 209 11.24 33.98 107.80
C ASN A 209 11.60 35.44 108.05
N LEU A 210 10.63 36.21 108.52
CA LEU A 210 10.77 37.64 108.78
C LEU A 210 11.33 37.85 110.19
N ARG A 211 12.29 38.75 110.33
CA ARG A 211 12.82 39.18 111.63
C ARG A 211 12.88 40.69 111.69
N TRP A 212 12.45 41.28 112.80
CA TRP A 212 12.58 42.71 113.06
C TRP A 212 12.60 43.01 114.55
N VAL A 213 12.98 44.23 114.90
CA VAL A 213 13.06 44.72 116.27
C VAL A 213 12.05 45.85 116.43
N GLU A 214 11.05 45.65 117.28
CA GLU A 214 10.00 46.65 117.53
C GLU A 214 10.24 47.30 118.89
N TYR A 215 10.16 48.64 118.94
CA TYR A 215 10.25 49.39 120.18
C TYR A 215 8.86 49.47 120.83
N VAL A 216 8.71 48.80 121.97
CA VAL A 216 7.45 48.81 122.74
C VAL A 216 7.61 49.83 123.87
N PHE A 217 6.78 50.89 123.83
CA PHE A 217 6.83 51.98 124.79
C PHE A 217 6.67 51.45 126.22
N GLY A 218 7.73 51.58 127.04
CA GLY A 218 7.80 51.08 128.42
C GLY A 218 8.55 49.75 128.64
N VAL A 219 9.01 49.05 127.58
CA VAL A 219 9.63 47.69 127.72
C VAL A 219 11.00 47.55 127.01
N GLY A 220 11.35 48.45 126.08
CA GLY A 220 12.60 48.39 125.31
C GLY A 220 12.43 47.64 123.97
N TYR A 221 13.56 47.38 123.30
CA TYR A 221 13.57 46.73 121.98
C TYR A 221 13.29 45.22 122.09
N LYS A 222 12.26 44.72 121.41
CA LYS A 222 11.90 43.30 121.40
C LYS A 222 12.11 42.70 120.02
N HIS A 223 12.86 41.60 119.95
CA HIS A 223 12.99 40.82 118.73
C HIS A 223 11.68 40.10 118.43
N ARG A 224 11.19 40.29 117.20
CA ARG A 224 10.03 39.61 116.65
C ARG A 224 10.48 38.77 115.47
N SER A 225 9.85 37.60 115.32
CA SER A 225 9.99 36.75 114.15
C SER A 225 8.61 36.26 113.74
N GLU A 226 8.40 36.15 112.43
CA GLU A 226 7.16 35.68 111.84
C GLU A 226 7.48 34.86 110.59
N ASN A 227 6.84 33.71 110.44
CA ASN A 227 6.93 32.93 109.22
C ASN A 227 5.70 33.23 108.39
N VAL A 228 5.92 33.75 107.18
CA VAL A 228 4.85 34.14 106.25
C VAL A 228 5.01 33.36 104.98
N THR A 229 4.00 32.56 104.64
CA THR A 229 3.92 31.89 103.35
C THR A 229 3.23 32.80 102.35
N LEU A 230 3.94 33.23 101.32
CA LEU A 230 3.36 33.96 100.20
C LEU A 230 3.13 33.01 99.04
N THR A 231 1.92 33.02 98.48
CA THR A 231 1.61 32.35 97.22
C THR A 231 1.17 33.40 96.20
N TYR A 232 1.85 33.45 95.06
CA TYR A 232 1.48 34.29 93.92
C TYR A 232 1.07 33.42 92.73
N ASP A 233 -0.10 33.71 92.18
CA ASP A 233 -0.57 33.09 90.95
C ASP A 233 0.09 33.79 89.75
N VAL A 234 1.17 33.20 89.25
CA VAL A 234 1.90 33.72 88.10
C VAL A 234 1.20 33.28 86.83
N LYS A 235 0.69 34.24 86.05
CA LYS A 235 0.11 33.98 84.74
C LYS A 235 1.21 33.90 83.68
N VAL A 236 1.36 32.74 83.06
CA VAL A 236 2.33 32.50 81.99
C VAL A 236 1.58 32.19 80.70
N THR A 237 1.68 33.06 79.69
CA THR A 237 1.08 32.84 78.38
C THR A 237 2.10 32.23 77.44
N LYS A 238 1.80 31.06 76.88
CA LYS A 238 2.62 30.43 75.84
C LYS A 238 1.87 30.39 74.50
N PRO A 239 2.48 30.84 73.40
CA PRO A 239 1.92 30.61 72.07
C PRO A 239 2.01 29.13 71.73
N TYR A 240 1.07 28.67 70.90
CA TYR A 240 1.11 27.35 70.31
C TYR A 240 0.77 27.40 68.82
N ALA A 241 1.33 26.48 68.05
CA ALA A 241 0.96 26.33 66.64
C ALA A 241 1.14 24.91 66.12
N TYR A 242 0.20 24.48 65.28
CA TYR A 242 0.23 23.18 64.61
C TYR A 242 -0.32 23.30 63.18
N TRP A 243 -0.17 22.25 62.38
CA TRP A 243 -0.68 22.16 61.01
C TRP A 243 -1.81 21.13 60.93
N ALA A 244 -2.89 21.52 60.28
CA ALA A 244 -4.02 20.66 59.98
C ALA A 244 -4.23 20.56 58.47
N VAL A 245 -4.60 19.37 58.00
CA VAL A 245 -4.91 19.11 56.59
C VAL A 245 -6.30 19.68 56.28
N ALA A 246 -6.35 20.66 55.38
CA ALA A 246 -7.60 21.20 54.88
C ALA A 246 -8.06 20.42 53.63
N GLU A 247 -7.14 20.16 52.71
CA GLU A 247 -7.38 19.42 51.47
C GLU A 247 -6.15 18.56 51.14
N PHE A 248 -6.37 17.33 50.69
CA PHE A 248 -5.37 16.42 50.15
C PHE A 248 -6.04 15.45 49.17
N GLN A 249 -5.71 15.56 47.90
CA GLN A 249 -6.23 14.76 46.80
C GLN A 249 -5.07 14.16 46.02
N LEU A 250 -5.10 12.85 45.82
CA LEU A 250 -4.13 12.11 45.03
C LEU A 250 -4.85 11.34 43.93
N TYR A 251 -4.31 11.34 42.72
CA TYR A 251 -4.93 10.69 41.57
C TYR A 251 -4.00 9.68 40.91
N GLU A 252 -4.53 8.49 40.62
CA GLU A 252 -3.82 7.38 39.95
C GLU A 252 -4.20 7.26 38.48
N ILE A 253 -3.33 6.66 37.66
CA ILE A 253 -3.59 6.40 36.23
C ILE A 253 -4.55 5.22 36.08
N VAL A 254 -5.62 5.41 35.32
CA VAL A 254 -6.60 4.34 35.02
C VAL A 254 -6.42 3.77 33.62
N ARG A 255 -6.26 4.65 32.63
CA ARG A 255 -6.11 4.28 31.22
C ARG A 255 -5.68 5.45 30.36
N ALA A 256 -5.22 5.15 29.15
CA ALA A 256 -5.16 6.11 28.05
C ALA A 256 -5.99 5.64 26.85
N THR A 257 -6.50 6.56 26.04
CA THR A 257 -7.14 6.26 24.77
C THR A 257 -6.39 6.94 23.63
N LEU A 258 -6.23 6.23 22.51
CA LEU A 258 -5.63 6.75 21.28
C LEU A 258 -6.60 6.49 20.12
N LEU A 259 -6.88 7.52 19.33
CA LEU A 259 -7.79 7.48 18.19
C LEU A 259 -6.99 7.76 16.90
N ASN A 260 -7.19 6.92 15.89
CA ASN A 260 -6.66 7.09 14.55
C ASN A 260 -7.47 6.24 13.56
N TYR A 261 -7.60 6.71 12.31
CA TYR A 261 -8.26 5.97 11.23
C TYR A 261 -7.75 4.53 11.06
N ALA A 262 -6.45 4.29 11.25
CA ALA A 262 -5.79 3.01 11.01
C ALA A 262 -6.23 1.91 11.98
N PHE A 263 -6.65 2.25 13.20
CA PHE A 263 -7.13 1.28 14.17
C PHE A 263 -8.46 0.65 13.76
N GLU A 264 -8.65 -0.60 14.14
CA GLU A 264 -9.97 -1.24 14.15
C GLU A 264 -10.90 -0.44 15.06
N GLY A 265 -12.14 -0.17 14.60
CA GLY A 265 -13.07 0.71 15.33
C GLY A 265 -12.65 2.20 15.44
N GLY A 266 -11.45 2.59 14.96
CA GLY A 266 -10.96 3.97 14.97
C GLY A 266 -10.17 4.38 16.22
N GLY A 267 -9.90 3.46 17.15
CA GLY A 267 -9.09 3.75 18.33
C GLY A 267 -8.86 2.56 19.25
N ILE A 268 -7.98 2.75 20.24
CA ILE A 268 -7.60 1.76 21.24
C ILE A 268 -7.68 2.35 22.65
N SER A 269 -7.87 1.49 23.64
CA SER A 269 -7.80 1.81 25.06
C SER A 269 -6.66 1.01 25.68
N ILE A 270 -5.75 1.71 26.36
CA ILE A 270 -4.53 1.15 26.95
C ILE A 270 -4.69 1.21 28.48
N LEU A 271 -4.65 0.05 29.12
CA LEU A 271 -4.64 -0.06 30.58
C LEU A 271 -3.20 -0.08 31.07
N PRO A 272 -2.90 0.51 32.24
CA PRO A 272 -1.56 0.49 32.81
C PRO A 272 -1.14 -0.93 33.20
N ALA A 273 0.09 -1.32 32.86
CA ALA A 273 0.68 -2.62 33.18
C ALA A 273 1.94 -2.46 34.02
N GLY A 274 2.04 -3.16 35.15
CA GLY A 274 3.18 -3.04 36.07
C GLY A 274 3.30 -1.63 36.67
N TYR A 275 2.17 -0.98 36.90
CA TYR A 275 2.05 0.32 37.55
C TYR A 275 1.46 0.13 38.93
N ASP A 276 2.18 0.62 39.93
CA ASP A 276 1.72 0.72 41.30
C ASP A 276 1.62 2.21 41.64
N PRO A 277 0.43 2.74 41.95
CA PRO A 277 0.28 4.12 42.37
C PRO A 277 0.97 4.34 43.73
N PRO A 278 1.37 5.58 44.07
CA PRO A 278 1.97 5.86 45.37
C PRO A 278 0.99 5.64 46.52
N ASP A 279 1.43 4.94 47.54
CA ASP A 279 0.68 4.82 48.78
C ASP A 279 0.74 6.11 49.62
N PHE A 280 -0.33 6.40 50.35
CA PHE A 280 -0.35 7.46 51.35
C PHE A 280 -1.19 7.07 52.56
N VAL A 281 -0.87 7.67 53.71
CA VAL A 281 -1.63 7.56 54.95
C VAL A 281 -1.97 8.96 55.43
N LEU A 282 -3.27 9.24 55.58
CA LEU A 282 -3.78 10.49 56.08
C LEU A 282 -4.58 10.24 57.37
N ALA A 283 -4.20 10.90 58.47
CA ALA A 283 -4.98 10.89 59.69
C ALA A 283 -5.24 12.31 60.18
N ALA A 284 -6.51 12.73 60.11
CA ALA A 284 -6.97 13.98 60.65
C ALA A 284 -7.44 13.82 62.10
N TYR A 285 -7.00 14.71 62.99
CA TYR A 285 -7.34 14.65 64.41
C TYR A 285 -8.28 15.79 64.81
N SER A 286 -9.20 15.50 65.74
CA SER A 286 -10.04 16.55 66.35
C SER A 286 -9.33 17.31 67.46
N THR A 287 -8.27 16.72 68.05
CA THR A 287 -7.52 17.29 69.18
C THR A 287 -6.04 17.40 68.82
N HIS A 288 -5.53 18.63 68.86
CA HIS A 288 -4.15 18.97 68.50
C HIS A 288 -3.32 19.59 69.63
N ILE A 289 -3.96 19.83 70.78
CA ILE A 289 -3.35 20.51 71.92
C ILE A 289 -3.50 19.59 73.13
N GLN A 290 -2.40 19.33 73.83
CA GLN A 290 -2.36 18.55 75.06
C GLN A 290 -1.82 19.44 76.19
N PRO A 291 -2.73 20.06 76.97
CA PRO A 291 -2.34 20.78 78.18
C PRO A 291 -1.88 19.79 79.27
N PRO A 292 -1.12 20.25 80.27
CA PRO A 292 -0.74 19.42 81.42
C PRO A 292 -2.00 18.95 82.17
N PRO A 293 -2.05 17.70 82.66
CA PRO A 293 -3.23 17.17 83.33
C PRO A 293 -3.55 17.87 84.66
N GLN A 294 -2.54 18.51 85.28
CA GLN A 294 -2.69 19.31 86.50
C GLN A 294 -1.56 20.35 86.61
N ILE A 295 -1.86 21.52 87.19
CA ILE A 295 -0.86 22.54 87.53
C ILE A 295 -0.37 22.29 88.96
N LYS A 296 0.94 22.05 89.11
CA LYS A 296 1.57 21.85 90.42
C LYS A 296 2.07 23.17 90.99
N THR A 297 1.89 23.38 92.29
CA THR A 297 2.46 24.51 93.02
C THR A 297 3.99 24.47 92.98
N ILE A 298 4.60 25.57 92.56
CA ILE A 298 6.06 25.74 92.57
C ILE A 298 6.46 26.26 93.94
N VAL A 299 7.10 25.40 94.73
CA VAL A 299 7.70 25.82 96.00
C VAL A 299 9.13 26.31 95.74
N LEU A 300 9.41 27.55 96.13
CA LEU A 300 10.75 28.12 96.13
C LEU A 300 11.43 27.89 97.48
N ARG A 301 12.77 27.94 97.49
CA ARG A 301 13.51 27.89 98.75
C ARG A 301 13.12 29.07 99.64
N ASP A 302 13.04 28.78 100.92
CA ASP A 302 12.78 29.73 101.99
C ASP A 302 13.77 30.89 101.95
N LYS A 303 13.32 32.08 102.33
CA LYS A 303 14.15 33.29 102.33
C LYS A 303 14.02 34.01 103.66
N ASP A 304 15.15 34.19 104.34
CA ASP A 304 15.22 34.99 105.55
C ASP A 304 15.33 36.48 105.18
N ILE A 305 14.46 37.33 105.75
CA ILE A 305 14.48 38.79 105.54
C ILE A 305 14.51 39.50 106.89
N ASP A 306 15.52 40.35 107.09
CA ASP A 306 15.65 41.19 108.28
C ASP A 306 15.16 42.63 107.96
N GLY A 307 14.11 43.06 108.65
CA GLY A 307 13.49 44.39 108.50
C GLY A 307 14.08 45.47 109.40
N GLY A 308 15.10 45.14 110.21
CA GLY A 308 15.72 46.07 111.14
C GLY A 308 14.73 46.53 112.20
N THR A 309 14.19 47.75 112.08
CA THR A 309 13.29 48.35 113.09
C THR A 309 11.79 48.27 112.78
N LYS A 310 11.39 47.64 111.66
CA LYS A 310 9.98 47.49 111.24
C LYS A 310 9.78 46.13 110.56
N ARG A 311 8.57 45.56 110.66
CA ARG A 311 8.22 44.32 109.94
C ARG A 311 8.42 44.54 108.43
N PRO A 312 9.19 43.70 107.74
CA PRO A 312 9.25 43.72 106.27
C PRO A 312 7.84 43.56 105.66
N ASP A 313 7.50 44.42 104.71
CA ASP A 313 6.26 44.33 103.92
C ASP A 313 6.54 43.54 102.65
N ILE A 314 6.67 42.22 102.81
CA ILE A 314 6.95 41.31 101.69
C ILE A 314 5.75 41.16 100.75
N GLU A 315 4.54 41.41 101.26
CA GLU A 315 3.29 41.30 100.51
C GLU A 315 3.17 42.39 99.43
N ASN A 316 3.85 43.53 99.59
CA ASN A 316 3.96 44.62 98.62
C ASN A 316 5.37 44.78 98.00
N ASP A 317 6.33 43.89 98.28
CA ASP A 317 7.69 43.99 97.74
C ASP A 317 7.75 43.56 96.26
N THR A 318 7.96 44.55 95.39
CA THR A 318 8.08 44.35 93.94
C THR A 318 9.25 43.45 93.53
N ARG A 319 10.33 43.37 94.32
CA ARG A 319 11.49 42.52 94.02
C ARG A 319 11.19 41.05 94.33
N GLU A 320 10.55 40.78 95.47
CA GLU A 320 10.17 39.40 95.84
C GLU A 320 9.08 38.88 94.91
N ARG A 321 8.10 39.72 94.56
CA ARG A 321 7.13 39.43 93.51
C ARG A 321 7.81 39.14 92.17
N GLY A 322 8.75 39.98 91.73
CA GLY A 322 9.48 39.80 90.47
C GLY A 322 10.33 38.52 90.43
N GLU A 323 10.95 38.13 91.55
CA GLU A 323 11.67 36.84 91.66
C GLU A 323 10.72 35.64 91.56
N MET A 324 9.56 35.69 92.22
CA MET A 324 8.55 34.63 92.19
C MET A 324 7.89 34.51 90.81
N GLU A 325 7.61 35.63 90.14
CA GLU A 325 7.13 35.68 88.75
C GLU A 325 8.16 35.15 87.74
N ALA A 326 9.45 35.46 87.93
CA ALA A 326 10.53 34.95 87.09
C ALA A 326 10.69 33.43 87.22
N GLU A 327 10.63 32.89 88.44
CA GLU A 327 10.70 31.44 88.66
C GLU A 327 9.42 30.70 88.22
N GLY A 328 8.25 31.32 88.38
CA GLY A 328 6.98 30.82 87.84
C GLY A 328 6.98 30.72 86.31
N SER A 329 7.53 31.73 85.65
CA SER A 329 7.71 31.75 84.18
C SER A 329 8.73 30.71 83.71
N LYS A 330 9.85 30.57 84.43
CA LYS A 330 10.94 29.64 84.10
C LYS A 330 10.56 28.16 84.27
N ARG A 331 9.75 27.84 85.29
CA ARG A 331 9.31 26.47 85.62
C ARG A 331 7.88 26.19 85.15
N ALA A 332 7.31 27.05 84.32
CA ALA A 332 5.96 26.92 83.80
C ALA A 332 5.77 25.57 83.06
N PRO A 333 4.62 24.90 83.23
CA PRO A 333 4.32 23.63 82.57
C PRO A 333 4.52 23.66 81.06
N LYS A 334 4.92 22.53 80.50
CA LYS A 334 5.07 22.34 79.06
C LYS A 334 3.69 22.18 78.42
N LEU A 335 3.53 22.76 77.23
CA LEU A 335 2.35 22.59 76.39
C LEU A 335 2.76 21.77 75.18
N TYR A 336 2.06 20.66 74.91
CA TYR A 336 2.35 19.85 73.74
C TYR A 336 1.30 20.07 72.66
N VAL A 337 1.74 20.11 71.41
CA VAL A 337 0.91 20.18 70.22
C VAL A 337 1.30 19.10 69.22
N ARG A 338 0.40 18.75 68.31
CA ARG A 338 0.67 17.83 67.19
C ARG A 338 0.01 18.29 65.91
N ASN A 339 0.59 17.91 64.78
CA ASN A 339 -0.06 18.07 63.48
C ASN A 339 -1.08 16.94 63.24
N ASP A 340 -1.79 17.05 62.12
CA ASP A 340 -2.31 15.86 61.44
C ASP A 340 -1.16 14.98 60.92
N LEU A 341 -1.47 13.74 60.57
CA LEU A 341 -0.51 12.81 59.96
C LEU A 341 -0.70 12.82 58.44
N LEU A 342 0.40 13.01 57.71
CA LEU A 342 0.47 12.67 56.29
C LEU A 342 1.78 11.93 56.01
N GLU A 343 1.66 10.68 55.62
CA GLU A 343 2.75 9.90 55.03
C GLU A 343 2.47 9.70 53.54
N PHE A 344 3.46 9.90 52.69
CA PHE A 344 3.35 9.78 51.25
C PHE A 344 4.55 9.03 50.70
N ALA A 345 4.33 7.95 49.95
CA ALA A 345 5.37 7.11 49.35
C ALA A 345 6.47 6.70 50.36
N GLY A 346 6.07 6.37 51.59
CA GLY A 346 6.97 5.98 52.69
C GLY A 346 7.74 7.12 53.35
N GLN A 347 7.46 8.39 53.01
CA GLN A 347 8.04 9.59 53.62
C GLN A 347 7.00 10.28 54.50
N THR A 348 7.39 10.67 55.72
CA THR A 348 6.54 11.49 56.58
C THR A 348 6.57 12.95 56.12
N ILE A 349 5.48 13.40 55.50
CA ILE A 349 5.28 14.77 55.04
C ILE A 349 4.80 15.65 56.20
N MET A 350 3.90 15.13 57.03
CA MET A 350 3.40 15.80 58.23
C MET A 350 3.42 14.81 59.40
N ASN A 351 4.23 15.11 60.42
CA ASN A 351 4.41 14.23 61.59
C ASN A 351 3.43 14.61 62.72
N ASP A 352 2.72 13.62 63.26
CA ASP A 352 1.70 13.78 64.31
C ASP A 352 2.21 13.57 65.74
N GLY A 353 3.52 13.53 65.93
CA GLY A 353 4.17 13.44 67.23
C GLY A 353 3.92 14.67 68.10
N TRP A 354 3.71 14.45 69.40
CA TRP A 354 3.54 15.52 70.38
C TRP A 354 4.86 16.25 70.62
N VAL A 355 4.90 17.55 70.35
CA VAL A 355 6.07 18.43 70.53
C VAL A 355 5.72 19.69 71.31
N GLU A 356 6.70 20.28 71.98
CA GLU A 356 6.46 21.42 72.87
C GLU A 356 6.23 22.73 72.08
N GLY A 357 5.09 23.39 72.31
CA GLY A 357 4.77 24.72 71.81
C GLY A 357 4.37 24.77 70.33
N GLN A 358 5.29 24.51 69.41
CA GLN A 358 5.05 24.60 67.97
C GLN A 358 5.60 23.40 67.22
N THR A 359 4.84 22.91 66.25
CA THR A 359 5.26 21.83 65.34
C THR A 359 6.12 22.33 64.18
N GLU A 360 6.81 21.38 63.54
CA GLU A 360 7.56 21.63 62.31
C GLU A 360 6.63 21.91 61.12
N MET A 361 7.15 22.64 60.14
CA MET A 361 6.46 22.87 58.88
C MET A 361 6.36 21.55 58.09
N PRO A 362 5.18 21.20 57.53
CA PRO A 362 5.06 20.01 56.70
C PRO A 362 6.00 20.10 55.50
N GLY A 363 6.43 18.95 55.00
CA GLY A 363 7.15 18.84 53.73
C GLY A 363 6.26 19.12 52.52
N GLU A 364 6.88 19.18 51.35
CA GLU A 364 6.18 19.21 50.07
C GLU A 364 5.93 17.78 49.57
N ILE A 365 4.87 17.58 48.80
CA ILE A 365 4.66 16.33 48.08
C ILE A 365 5.76 16.19 47.03
N PRO A 366 6.48 15.05 46.96
CA PRO A 366 7.48 14.81 45.93
C PRO A 366 6.94 15.07 44.52
N GLU A 367 7.79 15.52 43.60
CA GLU A 367 7.39 15.63 42.21
C GLU A 367 7.15 14.25 41.60
N ALA A 368 6.02 14.09 40.90
CA ALA A 368 5.67 12.85 40.22
C ALA A 368 6.61 12.59 39.04
N ARG A 369 7.13 11.37 38.94
CA ARG A 369 7.98 10.95 37.82
C ARG A 369 7.13 10.59 36.61
N ILE A 370 7.75 10.61 35.43
CA ILE A 370 7.14 10.00 34.25
C ILE A 370 7.19 8.48 34.39
N ILE A 371 6.06 7.82 34.12
CA ILE A 371 5.95 6.36 34.14
C ILE A 371 6.95 5.70 33.19
N ASN A 372 7.28 4.43 33.46
CA ASN A 372 8.08 3.63 32.54
C ASN A 372 7.35 3.46 31.20
N ASP A 373 8.11 3.43 30.09
CA ASP A 373 7.59 3.29 28.73
C ASP A 373 6.73 2.04 28.50
N ASN A 374 6.80 1.03 29.38
CA ASN A 374 5.97 -0.18 29.29
C ASN A 374 4.62 -0.07 29.99
N VAL A 375 4.43 0.95 30.83
CA VAL A 375 3.21 1.07 31.65
C VAL A 375 1.99 1.26 30.76
N LEU A 376 2.01 2.24 29.86
CA LEU A 376 0.93 2.46 28.88
C LEU A 376 1.41 2.12 27.47
N TYR A 377 1.71 0.84 27.25
CA TYR A 377 2.10 0.29 25.96
C TYR A 377 1.09 -0.77 25.50
N SER A 378 0.65 -0.69 24.24
CA SER A 378 -0.29 -1.64 23.65
C SER A 378 0.10 -1.99 22.21
N PRO A 379 0.69 -3.18 21.97
CA PRO A 379 1.08 -3.65 20.64
C PRO A 379 -0.03 -4.43 19.92
N ASP A 380 0.29 -4.94 18.72
CA ASP A 380 -0.46 -5.95 17.97
C ASP A 380 -1.82 -5.49 17.42
N HIS A 381 -1.99 -4.19 17.17
CA HIS A 381 -3.22 -3.65 16.58
C HIS A 381 -3.16 -3.72 15.04
N ILE A 382 -3.66 -4.81 14.46
CA ILE A 382 -3.71 -5.02 13.01
C ILE A 382 -4.60 -3.99 12.33
N ILE A 383 -4.09 -3.34 11.28
CA ILE A 383 -4.84 -2.42 10.42
C ILE A 383 -5.79 -3.25 9.53
N PRO A 384 -7.13 -3.08 9.66
CA PRO A 384 -8.09 -3.89 8.90
C PRO A 384 -7.97 -3.69 7.37
N THR A 385 -8.13 -4.77 6.60
CA THR A 385 -8.13 -4.71 5.12
C THR A 385 -9.32 -3.94 4.54
N SER A 386 -10.34 -3.62 5.36
CA SER A 386 -11.44 -2.73 4.99
C SER A 386 -11.05 -1.25 4.93
N LYS A 387 -9.87 -0.87 5.46
CA LYS A 387 -9.36 0.50 5.43
C LYS A 387 -8.71 0.80 4.08
N THR A 388 -9.30 1.73 3.33
CA THR A 388 -8.70 2.20 2.08
C THR A 388 -7.45 3.03 2.37
N ASN A 389 -6.54 3.07 1.40
CA ASN A 389 -5.43 4.00 1.43
C ASN A 389 -5.89 5.44 1.79
N LYS A 390 -5.31 6.03 2.84
CA LYS A 390 -5.50 7.42 3.24
C LYS A 390 -4.22 8.01 3.85
N ALA A 391 -3.79 9.15 3.33
CA ALA A 391 -2.63 9.87 3.82
C ALA A 391 -2.93 10.67 5.08
N ASP A 392 -1.92 10.86 5.93
CA ASP A 392 -1.88 11.85 7.01
C ASP A 392 -3.09 11.84 7.93
N GLN A 393 -3.59 10.64 8.28
CA GLN A 393 -4.74 10.54 9.17
C GLN A 393 -4.34 10.99 10.56
N ALA A 394 -5.00 12.06 11.02
CA ALA A 394 -4.71 12.70 12.29
C ALA A 394 -4.99 11.76 13.47
N SER A 395 -4.15 11.87 14.49
CA SER A 395 -4.28 11.12 15.73
C SER A 395 -4.72 12.04 16.86
N SER A 396 -5.49 11.50 17.82
CA SER A 396 -5.84 12.19 19.06
C SER A 396 -5.86 11.22 20.21
N GLY A 397 -5.76 11.70 21.45
CA GLY A 397 -5.76 10.83 22.61
C GLY A 397 -6.10 11.54 23.90
N ARG A 398 -6.42 10.76 24.93
CA ARG A 398 -6.69 11.26 26.29
C ARG A 398 -6.05 10.33 27.32
N ILE A 399 -5.59 10.91 28.42
CA ILE A 399 -5.14 10.18 29.62
C ILE A 399 -6.16 10.40 30.74
N TYR A 400 -6.46 9.35 31.50
CA TYR A 400 -7.48 9.35 32.55
C TYR A 400 -6.85 9.02 33.90
N TYR A 401 -7.15 9.86 34.88
CA TYR A 401 -6.77 9.70 36.26
C TYR A 401 -8.01 9.64 37.16
N GLU A 402 -8.02 8.76 38.16
CA GLU A 402 -9.07 8.69 39.16
C GLU A 402 -8.54 9.02 40.55
N ILE A 403 -9.42 9.56 41.39
CA ILE A 403 -9.06 9.93 42.75
C ILE A 403 -8.83 8.68 43.60
N MET A 404 -7.70 8.63 44.30
CA MET A 404 -7.34 7.52 45.16
C MET A 404 -8.14 7.57 46.47
N ASN A 405 -8.56 6.38 46.92
CA ASN A 405 -9.29 6.22 48.16
C ASN A 405 -8.46 6.71 49.37
N GLY A 406 -9.10 7.42 50.31
CA GLY A 406 -8.44 8.05 51.46
C GLY A 406 -8.12 9.55 51.27
N SER A 407 -8.30 10.08 50.05
CA SER A 407 -8.20 11.53 49.79
C SER A 407 -9.33 12.29 50.51
N THR A 408 -9.09 13.55 50.88
CA THR A 408 -10.13 14.44 51.40
C THR A 408 -11.08 14.84 50.27
N ASP A 409 -12.39 14.85 50.51
CA ASP A 409 -13.47 15.23 49.58
C ASP A 409 -13.28 14.78 48.12
N ALA A 410 -14.10 13.80 47.71
CA ALA A 410 -14.05 13.23 46.36
C ALA A 410 -14.34 14.29 45.27
N ASP A 411 -13.30 14.92 44.73
CA ASP A 411 -13.37 15.69 43.50
C ASP A 411 -13.51 14.72 42.31
N ALA A 412 -14.04 15.21 41.19
CA ALA A 412 -14.26 14.41 39.99
C ALA A 412 -12.93 13.92 39.40
N ASN A 413 -12.94 12.68 38.89
CA ASN A 413 -11.87 12.10 38.07
C ASN A 413 -11.36 13.11 37.03
N LYS A 414 -10.05 13.09 36.77
CA LYS A 414 -9.40 14.03 35.85
C LYS A 414 -9.09 13.34 34.54
N ASP A 415 -9.36 14.01 33.44
CA ASP A 415 -8.94 13.53 32.13
C ASP A 415 -8.40 14.66 31.25
N PHE A 416 -7.28 14.37 30.58
CA PHE A 416 -6.51 15.39 29.86
C PHE A 416 -6.27 14.96 28.42
N PRO A 417 -6.38 15.88 27.44
CA PRO A 417 -5.99 15.61 26.07
C PRO A 417 -4.48 15.40 25.95
N ILE A 418 -4.08 14.48 25.08
CA ILE A 418 -2.69 14.26 24.71
C ILE A 418 -2.43 14.99 23.39
N TYR A 419 -1.45 15.89 23.38
CA TYR A 419 -1.09 16.69 22.22
C TYR A 419 0.14 16.13 21.48
N GLY A 420 0.30 16.50 20.21
CA GLY A 420 1.50 16.18 19.44
C GLY A 420 1.65 14.73 18.97
N ILE A 421 0.55 13.95 18.94
CA ILE A 421 0.57 12.57 18.45
C ILE A 421 0.78 12.57 16.94
N ASN A 422 1.70 11.74 16.44
CA ASN A 422 2.00 11.65 15.01
C ASN A 422 0.79 11.18 14.19
N SER A 423 0.72 11.59 12.92
CA SER A 423 -0.24 11.06 11.95
C SER A 423 0.13 9.64 11.51
N VAL A 424 -0.84 8.95 10.90
CA VAL A 424 -0.64 7.64 10.27
C VAL A 424 -1.18 7.67 8.84
N THR A 425 -0.35 7.26 7.89
CA THR A 425 -0.69 7.09 6.49
C THR A 425 -0.92 5.60 6.21
N VAL A 426 -2.15 5.23 5.85
CA VAL A 426 -2.45 3.86 5.40
C VAL A 426 -2.18 3.78 3.90
N HIS A 427 -1.25 2.92 3.49
CA HIS A 427 -0.89 2.72 2.08
C HIS A 427 -0.55 1.25 1.81
N THR A 428 -1.50 0.52 1.24
CA THR A 428 -1.31 -0.88 0.86
C THR A 428 -0.69 -0.95 -0.54
N PRO A 429 0.56 -1.44 -0.68
CA PRO A 429 1.29 -1.40 -1.94
C PRO A 429 0.94 -2.58 -2.84
N VAL A 430 0.84 -2.30 -4.13
CA VAL A 430 0.82 -3.30 -5.20
C VAL A 430 1.72 -2.87 -6.35
N VAL A 431 2.26 -3.86 -7.05
CA VAL A 431 3.12 -3.69 -8.22
C VAL A 431 2.72 -4.64 -9.34
N ILE A 432 3.09 -4.30 -10.57
CA ILE A 432 3.01 -5.18 -11.74
C ILE A 432 4.16 -4.81 -12.70
N TYR A 433 4.95 -5.81 -13.07
CA TYR A 433 6.05 -5.70 -14.05
C TYR A 433 5.98 -6.93 -14.98
N PRO A 434 4.95 -7.00 -15.82
CA PRO A 434 4.62 -8.20 -16.56
C PRO A 434 5.52 -8.38 -17.79
N SER A 435 5.56 -9.60 -18.32
CA SER A 435 6.17 -9.87 -19.63
C SER A 435 5.44 -10.99 -20.36
N VAL A 436 5.61 -11.06 -21.67
CA VAL A 436 5.08 -12.13 -22.53
C VAL A 436 6.26 -12.80 -23.24
N SER A 437 6.30 -14.13 -23.25
CA SER A 437 7.35 -14.89 -23.92
C SER A 437 7.42 -14.55 -25.42
N ASP A 438 8.64 -14.45 -25.95
CA ASP A 438 8.90 -14.10 -27.35
C ASP A 438 9.32 -15.33 -28.16
N ASP A 439 8.43 -15.84 -29.01
CA ASP A 439 8.64 -17.04 -29.83
C ASP A 439 9.34 -16.73 -31.18
N ARG A 440 10.51 -16.11 -31.09
CA ARG A 440 11.34 -15.73 -32.25
C ARG A 440 11.70 -16.90 -33.15
N ALA A 441 11.87 -18.09 -32.56
CA ALA A 441 12.26 -19.31 -33.27
C ALA A 441 11.22 -19.78 -34.30
N HIS A 442 9.99 -19.27 -34.22
CA HIS A 442 8.89 -19.61 -35.12
C HIS A 442 8.37 -18.38 -35.90
N ASN A 443 9.07 -17.24 -35.83
CA ASN A 443 8.67 -16.00 -36.50
C ASN A 443 9.17 -15.94 -37.95
N GLN A 444 8.25 -16.08 -38.89
CA GLN A 444 8.52 -16.09 -40.34
C GLN A 444 8.38 -14.72 -41.02
N LYS A 445 8.13 -13.62 -40.29
CA LYS A 445 7.92 -12.30 -40.92
C LYS A 445 9.17 -11.84 -41.64
N THR A 446 8.96 -11.27 -42.83
CA THR A 446 10.02 -10.57 -43.59
C THR A 446 10.65 -9.46 -42.78
N ASN A 447 9.84 -8.72 -42.01
CA ASN A 447 10.27 -7.65 -41.12
C ASN A 447 9.70 -7.91 -39.71
N PRO A 448 10.44 -8.61 -38.84
CA PRO A 448 10.04 -8.81 -37.44
C PRO A 448 9.87 -7.49 -36.69
N ALA A 449 8.85 -7.39 -35.83
CA ALA A 449 8.60 -6.20 -35.05
C ALA A 449 9.62 -6.03 -33.91
N GLN A 450 10.26 -4.87 -33.82
CA GLN A 450 11.16 -4.55 -32.72
C GLN A 450 10.36 -4.18 -31.45
N GLY A 451 10.77 -4.67 -30.29
CA GLY A 451 10.16 -4.31 -28.99
C GLY A 451 8.79 -4.95 -28.73
N ARG A 452 8.39 -5.94 -29.52
CA ARG A 452 7.15 -6.72 -29.32
C ARG A 452 7.48 -8.20 -29.26
N SER A 453 6.90 -8.91 -28.30
CA SER A 453 7.04 -10.37 -28.24
C SER A 453 6.25 -11.02 -29.37
N ALA A 454 6.89 -11.91 -30.14
CA ALA A 454 6.23 -12.72 -31.15
C ALA A 454 5.41 -13.82 -30.48
N ILE A 455 4.10 -13.83 -30.71
CA ILE A 455 3.20 -14.93 -30.35
C ILE A 455 2.68 -15.57 -31.64
N ILE A 456 2.80 -16.89 -31.76
CA ILE A 456 2.56 -17.59 -33.02
C ILE A 456 1.23 -18.32 -32.97
N LEU A 457 0.44 -18.21 -34.03
CA LEU A 457 -0.86 -18.87 -34.12
C LEU A 457 -0.72 -20.39 -33.96
N ASP A 458 -1.64 -20.98 -33.21
CA ASP A 458 -1.69 -22.41 -32.87
C ASP A 458 -0.45 -22.90 -32.07
N ARG A 459 0.08 -22.04 -31.20
CA ARG A 459 1.21 -22.35 -30.31
C ARG A 459 1.00 -21.82 -28.88
N PRO A 460 1.65 -22.44 -27.89
CA PRO A 460 1.64 -21.93 -26.53
C PRO A 460 2.52 -20.68 -26.39
N PHE A 461 2.19 -19.83 -25.43
CA PHE A 461 3.03 -18.73 -24.97
C PHE A 461 2.85 -18.56 -23.45
N THR A 462 3.81 -17.91 -22.81
CA THR A 462 3.82 -17.70 -21.36
C THR A 462 3.70 -16.22 -21.04
N VAL A 463 2.95 -15.91 -19.98
CA VAL A 463 2.88 -14.59 -19.36
C VAL A 463 3.54 -14.67 -17.99
N GLU A 464 4.39 -13.69 -17.69
CA GLU A 464 4.93 -13.47 -16.36
C GLU A 464 4.22 -12.28 -15.70
N MET A 465 3.81 -12.44 -14.43
CA MET A 465 3.27 -11.40 -13.55
C MET A 465 3.92 -11.53 -12.17
N PRO A 466 5.16 -11.02 -11.99
CA PRO A 466 5.89 -11.13 -10.73
C PRO A 466 5.14 -10.51 -9.54
N ASN A 467 5.27 -11.09 -8.34
CA ASN A 467 4.83 -10.45 -7.10
C ASN A 467 5.83 -9.42 -6.55
N SER A 468 7.01 -9.37 -7.16
CA SER A 468 8.10 -8.50 -6.76
C SER A 468 8.32 -7.38 -7.76
N GLY A 469 8.74 -6.22 -7.26
CA GLY A 469 9.05 -5.09 -8.11
C GLY A 469 9.32 -3.83 -7.29
N GLN A 470 9.72 -2.76 -7.98
CA GLN A 470 9.99 -1.48 -7.35
C GLN A 470 8.69 -0.75 -6.98
N HIS A 471 8.62 -0.25 -5.75
CA HIS A 471 7.62 0.73 -5.28
C HIS A 471 8.32 2.00 -4.77
N ALA A 472 7.69 2.86 -3.96
CA ALA A 472 8.33 4.01 -3.33
C ALA A 472 9.49 3.57 -2.42
N ASN A 473 10.54 4.39 -2.31
CA ASN A 473 11.74 4.08 -1.52
C ASN A 473 11.59 4.49 -0.04
N TYR A 474 10.49 4.11 0.59
CA TYR A 474 10.24 4.33 2.02
C TYR A 474 10.57 3.07 2.83
N LEU A 475 10.77 3.22 4.14
CA LEU A 475 11.02 2.08 5.03
C LEU A 475 9.86 1.08 4.94
N GLY A 476 10.18 -0.18 4.64
CA GLY A 476 9.18 -1.24 4.44
C GLY A 476 8.66 -1.39 3.01
N TYR A 477 8.96 -0.44 2.11
CA TYR A 477 8.64 -0.47 0.68
C TYR A 477 9.91 -0.79 -0.14
N GLY A 478 10.06 -0.20 -1.33
CA GLY A 478 11.19 -0.41 -2.24
C GLY A 478 11.02 -1.58 -3.21
N ASN A 479 12.14 -2.16 -3.67
CA ASN A 479 12.13 -3.34 -4.53
C ASN A 479 12.03 -4.63 -3.69
N ARG A 480 10.83 -5.22 -3.60
CA ARG A 480 10.58 -6.42 -2.79
C ARG A 480 9.34 -7.17 -3.28
N ASN A 481 9.07 -8.31 -2.65
CA ASN A 481 7.84 -9.07 -2.84
C ASN A 481 6.67 -8.46 -2.06
N TYR A 482 5.55 -8.26 -2.76
CA TYR A 482 4.31 -7.64 -2.26
C TYR A 482 3.12 -8.60 -2.20
N LEU A 483 3.31 -9.92 -2.37
CA LEU A 483 2.24 -10.92 -2.38
C LEU A 483 1.27 -10.81 -1.19
N LYS A 484 1.79 -10.46 0.01
CA LYS A 484 0.99 -10.26 1.23
C LYS A 484 -0.18 -9.28 1.03
N TYR A 485 -0.01 -8.27 0.18
CA TYR A 485 -0.96 -7.16 0.02
C TYR A 485 -1.84 -7.28 -1.22
N ILE A 486 -1.59 -8.27 -2.07
CA ILE A 486 -2.34 -8.48 -3.31
C ILE A 486 -3.69 -9.13 -2.97
N GLY A 487 -4.77 -8.46 -3.38
CA GLY A 487 -6.13 -9.00 -3.38
C GLY A 487 -6.31 -9.99 -4.52
N SER A 488 -6.07 -9.53 -5.76
CA SER A 488 -6.20 -10.31 -6.99
C SER A 488 -5.22 -9.86 -8.08
N LYS A 489 -4.97 -10.76 -9.05
CA LYS A 489 -4.22 -10.48 -10.28
C LYS A 489 -5.09 -10.82 -11.47
N GLN A 490 -5.10 -9.95 -12.48
CA GLN A 490 -5.96 -10.12 -13.63
C GLN A 490 -5.22 -9.82 -14.94
N VAL A 491 -5.64 -10.52 -15.98
CA VAL A 491 -5.13 -10.37 -17.35
C VAL A 491 -6.30 -10.13 -18.29
N ARG A 492 -6.11 -9.28 -19.30
CA ARG A 492 -7.04 -9.10 -20.41
C ARG A 492 -6.30 -9.13 -21.73
N PHE A 493 -6.64 -10.10 -22.56
CA PHE A 493 -6.12 -10.21 -23.92
C PHE A 493 -7.07 -9.53 -24.90
N PRO A 494 -6.58 -8.72 -25.85
CA PRO A 494 -7.40 -8.15 -26.92
C PRO A 494 -7.74 -9.18 -28.03
N PHE A 495 -7.37 -10.44 -27.83
CA PHE A 495 -7.65 -11.58 -28.69
C PHE A 495 -8.07 -12.79 -27.85
N ASP A 496 -8.66 -13.78 -28.49
CA ASP A 496 -9.10 -15.01 -27.85
C ASP A 496 -7.90 -15.84 -27.39
N VAL A 497 -8.01 -16.50 -26.24
CA VAL A 497 -6.93 -17.34 -25.72
C VAL A 497 -7.48 -18.54 -24.96
N TYR A 498 -6.74 -19.65 -24.95
CA TYR A 498 -6.98 -20.74 -24.03
C TYR A 498 -5.98 -20.74 -22.89
N ALA A 499 -6.36 -21.30 -21.74
CA ALA A 499 -5.38 -21.79 -20.77
C ALA A 499 -4.37 -22.74 -21.48
N GLY A 500 -3.13 -22.82 -21.02
CA GLY A 500 -2.07 -23.60 -21.70
C GLY A 500 -2.41 -25.09 -21.89
N THR A 501 -3.20 -25.68 -20.99
CA THR A 501 -3.73 -27.05 -21.08
C THR A 501 -4.95 -27.19 -22.00
N LYS A 502 -5.43 -26.09 -22.58
CA LYS A 502 -6.69 -25.97 -23.33
C LYS A 502 -7.95 -26.35 -22.56
N SER A 503 -7.89 -26.38 -21.22
CA SER A 503 -9.04 -26.72 -20.37
C SER A 503 -10.05 -25.60 -20.19
N ALA A 504 -9.67 -24.35 -20.47
CA ALA A 504 -10.52 -23.18 -20.35
C ALA A 504 -10.29 -22.21 -21.52
N PHE A 505 -11.37 -21.58 -21.97
CA PHE A 505 -11.37 -20.57 -23.03
C PHE A 505 -11.67 -19.19 -22.44
N TYR A 506 -10.89 -18.19 -22.83
CA TYR A 506 -11.05 -16.80 -22.43
C TYR A 506 -11.31 -15.95 -23.68
N PRO A 507 -12.53 -15.40 -23.85
CA PRO A 507 -12.85 -14.53 -24.96
C PRO A 507 -12.04 -13.23 -24.93
N LYS A 508 -11.72 -12.70 -26.10
CA LYS A 508 -11.07 -11.39 -26.25
C LYS A 508 -11.76 -10.28 -25.45
N ASN A 509 -10.98 -9.32 -24.97
CA ASN A 509 -11.40 -8.15 -24.19
C ASN A 509 -12.08 -8.46 -22.86
N THR A 510 -11.84 -9.64 -22.28
CA THR A 510 -12.41 -10.03 -20.98
C THR A 510 -11.32 -10.07 -19.91
N TRP A 511 -11.54 -9.37 -18.79
CA TRP A 511 -10.71 -9.53 -17.60
C TRP A 511 -11.03 -10.85 -16.92
N PHE A 512 -10.01 -11.64 -16.64
CA PHE A 512 -10.15 -12.82 -15.78
C PHE A 512 -9.04 -12.87 -14.74
N GLU A 513 -9.35 -13.53 -13.64
CA GLU A 513 -8.43 -13.65 -12.51
C GLU A 513 -7.53 -14.86 -12.66
N VAL A 514 -6.27 -14.68 -12.31
CA VAL A 514 -5.27 -15.74 -12.22
C VAL A 514 -4.87 -15.96 -10.76
N ASP A 515 -4.34 -17.14 -10.45
CA ASP A 515 -3.86 -17.45 -9.11
C ASP A 515 -2.73 -16.48 -8.71
N LYS A 516 -3.01 -15.57 -7.78
CA LYS A 516 -2.07 -14.51 -7.36
C LYS A 516 -0.77 -15.05 -6.77
N SER A 517 -0.76 -16.28 -6.24
CA SER A 517 0.44 -16.89 -5.67
C SER A 517 1.44 -17.30 -6.76
N LYS A 518 0.97 -17.50 -8.00
CA LYS A 518 1.82 -17.81 -9.15
C LYS A 518 2.31 -16.54 -9.82
N GLU A 519 3.45 -16.69 -10.50
CA GLU A 519 4.09 -15.61 -11.26
C GLU A 519 4.15 -15.92 -12.76
N SER A 520 4.04 -17.20 -13.16
CA SER A 520 4.11 -17.64 -14.55
C SER A 520 2.84 -18.38 -14.97
N PHE A 521 2.29 -18.01 -16.13
CA PHE A 521 1.02 -18.52 -16.65
C PHE A 521 1.16 -18.93 -18.11
N ALA A 522 0.92 -20.21 -18.40
CA ALA A 522 0.90 -20.72 -19.75
C ALA A 522 -0.47 -20.52 -20.40
N PHE A 523 -0.45 -20.06 -21.65
CA PHE A 523 -1.61 -19.84 -22.50
C PHE A 523 -1.39 -20.48 -23.87
N PHE A 524 -2.45 -20.60 -24.66
CA PHE A 524 -2.40 -21.12 -26.02
C PHE A 524 -3.14 -20.19 -26.97
N LEU A 525 -2.47 -19.74 -28.04
CA LEU A 525 -3.02 -18.83 -29.03
C LEU A 525 -3.81 -19.60 -30.09
N PRO A 526 -5.15 -19.42 -30.18
CA PRO A 526 -5.97 -20.07 -31.19
C PRO A 526 -5.61 -19.63 -32.61
N VAL A 527 -5.79 -20.52 -33.58
CA VAL A 527 -5.43 -20.25 -34.98
C VAL A 527 -6.29 -19.18 -35.66
N TRP A 528 -7.51 -18.95 -35.17
CA TRP A 528 -8.46 -17.98 -35.72
C TRP A 528 -8.27 -16.54 -35.22
N VAL A 529 -7.32 -16.32 -34.33
CA VAL A 529 -6.93 -14.96 -33.95
C VAL A 529 -6.40 -14.24 -35.20
N ASP A 530 -6.83 -13.00 -35.41
CA ASP A 530 -6.31 -12.18 -36.50
C ASP A 530 -4.84 -11.87 -36.23
N GLU A 531 -4.03 -11.90 -37.28
CA GLU A 531 -2.64 -11.46 -37.18
C GLU A 531 -2.57 -9.95 -37.00
N GLY A 532 -1.64 -9.48 -36.17
CA GLY A 532 -1.49 -8.06 -35.92
C GLY A 532 -0.80 -7.72 -34.62
N PHE A 533 -0.69 -6.42 -34.36
CA PHE A 533 -0.14 -5.88 -33.14
C PHE A 533 -1.23 -5.71 -32.09
N TYR A 534 -0.91 -6.13 -30.87
CA TYR A 534 -1.81 -6.11 -29.73
C TYR A 534 -1.06 -5.67 -28.49
N ASP A 535 -1.79 -5.09 -27.53
CA ASP A 535 -1.24 -4.76 -26.22
C ASP A 535 -2.04 -5.56 -25.19
N VAL A 536 -1.37 -6.50 -24.52
CA VAL A 536 -1.98 -7.33 -23.48
C VAL A 536 -1.97 -6.56 -22.17
N GLU A 537 -3.09 -6.55 -21.47
CA GLU A 537 -3.27 -5.72 -20.28
C GLU A 537 -3.20 -6.55 -19.01
N PHE A 538 -2.52 -6.01 -18.00
CA PHE A 538 -2.27 -6.66 -16.73
C PHE A 538 -2.65 -5.73 -15.60
N ARG A 539 -3.21 -6.28 -14.53
CA ARG A 539 -3.36 -5.53 -13.29
C ARG A 539 -3.22 -6.37 -12.04
N THR A 540 -2.65 -5.75 -11.01
CA THR A 540 -2.59 -6.25 -9.64
C THR A 540 -3.43 -5.32 -8.76
N ILE A 541 -4.38 -5.87 -8.03
CA ILE A 541 -5.34 -5.11 -7.21
C ILE A 541 -4.99 -5.35 -5.73
N ALA A 542 -4.87 -4.27 -4.95
CA ALA A 542 -4.61 -4.36 -3.51
C ALA A 542 -5.81 -4.98 -2.77
N HIS A 543 -5.57 -5.71 -1.68
CA HIS A 543 -6.65 -6.36 -0.92
C HIS A 543 -7.59 -5.38 -0.19
N ASN A 544 -7.23 -4.09 -0.13
CA ASN A 544 -8.02 -3.01 0.45
C ASN A 544 -8.59 -2.07 -0.64
N ALA A 545 -8.55 -2.48 -1.91
CA ALA A 545 -9.08 -1.71 -3.01
C ALA A 545 -10.61 -1.52 -2.84
N PRO A 546 -11.11 -0.28 -2.80
CA PRO A 546 -12.54 -0.03 -2.83
C PRO A 546 -13.15 -0.36 -4.20
N SER A 547 -14.47 -0.49 -4.25
CA SER A 547 -15.18 -0.56 -5.53
C SER A 547 -14.92 0.71 -6.36
N GLY A 548 -14.64 0.54 -7.65
CA GLY A 548 -14.28 1.66 -8.54
C GLY A 548 -12.88 2.23 -8.31
N ALA A 549 -11.99 1.49 -7.63
CA ALA A 549 -10.59 1.87 -7.49
C ALA A 549 -9.93 2.17 -8.84
N THR A 550 -9.07 3.18 -8.83
CA THR A 550 -8.33 3.62 -10.02
C THR A 550 -6.94 2.99 -10.07
N ASP A 551 -6.37 2.95 -11.25
CA ASP A 551 -5.07 2.36 -11.53
C ASP A 551 -3.95 3.38 -11.75
N GLN A 552 -2.72 2.88 -11.60
CA GLN A 552 -1.49 3.57 -11.93
C GLN A 552 -0.52 2.61 -12.60
N THR A 553 0.26 3.12 -13.55
CA THR A 553 1.29 2.35 -14.24
C THR A 553 2.32 1.76 -13.27
N ASN A 554 2.60 0.47 -13.38
CA ASN A 554 3.60 -0.35 -12.66
C ASN A 554 3.41 -0.51 -11.14
N ALA A 555 3.02 0.54 -10.43
CA ALA A 555 2.87 0.53 -8.98
C ALA A 555 1.91 1.64 -8.53
N ASN A 556 1.14 1.40 -7.46
CA ASN A 556 0.29 2.44 -6.87
C ASN A 556 1.11 3.40 -5.97
N LEU A 557 2.03 4.15 -6.58
CA LEU A 557 2.86 5.15 -5.92
C LEU A 557 2.03 6.33 -5.37
N ASP A 558 1.04 6.78 -6.14
CA ASP A 558 0.04 7.75 -5.67
C ASP A 558 -1.04 7.00 -4.89
N LEU A 559 -1.21 7.42 -3.64
CA LEU A 559 -2.00 6.78 -2.61
C LEU A 559 -3.50 6.73 -2.95
N LYS A 560 -3.98 7.55 -3.91
CA LYS A 560 -5.36 7.48 -4.43
C LYS A 560 -5.65 6.20 -5.22
N HIS A 561 -4.61 5.51 -5.70
CA HIS A 561 -4.72 4.31 -6.51
C HIS A 561 -4.57 3.05 -5.65
N HIS A 562 -5.30 2.00 -6.04
CA HIS A 562 -5.21 0.66 -5.41
C HIS A 562 -4.91 -0.43 -6.43
N ILE A 563 -4.69 -0.05 -7.68
CA ILE A 563 -4.43 -0.97 -8.78
C ILE A 563 -3.10 -0.56 -9.43
N ALA A 564 -2.19 -1.51 -9.54
CA ALA A 564 -1.04 -1.38 -10.42
C ALA A 564 -1.42 -1.98 -11.78
N TYR A 565 -1.22 -1.23 -12.86
CA TYR A 565 -1.59 -1.60 -14.22
C TYR A 565 -0.38 -1.52 -15.14
N ASP A 566 -0.29 -2.41 -16.13
CA ASP A 566 0.69 -2.29 -17.22
C ASP A 566 0.22 -3.02 -18.48
N THR A 567 0.85 -2.72 -19.60
CA THR A 567 0.57 -3.32 -20.90
C THR A 567 1.83 -3.87 -21.55
N VAL A 568 1.77 -5.10 -22.07
CA VAL A 568 2.88 -5.69 -22.84
C VAL A 568 2.51 -5.78 -24.32
N PRO A 569 3.29 -5.15 -25.21
CA PRO A 569 3.02 -5.21 -26.64
C PRO A 569 3.48 -6.55 -27.24
N VAL A 570 2.60 -7.15 -28.04
CA VAL A 570 2.81 -8.44 -28.72
C VAL A 570 2.51 -8.33 -30.22
N ASP A 571 3.02 -9.27 -31.00
CA ASP A 571 2.78 -9.43 -32.44
C ASP A 571 2.25 -10.85 -32.68
N ALA A 572 0.98 -10.98 -33.10
CA ALA A 572 0.36 -12.25 -33.44
C ALA A 572 0.64 -12.61 -34.89
N ILE A 573 1.29 -13.75 -35.13
CA ILE A 573 1.91 -14.08 -36.42
C ILE A 573 1.44 -15.44 -36.92
N GLY A 574 1.05 -15.48 -38.19
CA GLY A 574 0.72 -16.69 -38.94
C GLY A 574 1.97 -17.46 -39.41
N ARG A 575 1.76 -18.53 -40.19
CA ARG A 575 2.87 -19.35 -40.72
C ARG A 575 2.61 -19.90 -42.12
N VAL A 576 3.65 -20.14 -42.90
CA VAL A 576 3.69 -20.92 -44.15
C VAL A 576 4.52 -22.19 -43.93
N TYR A 577 4.00 -23.36 -44.33
CA TYR A 577 4.57 -24.65 -43.93
C TYR A 577 4.04 -25.83 -44.76
N ASP A 578 4.51 -27.04 -44.45
CA ASP A 578 4.05 -28.32 -44.97
C ASP A 578 4.18 -28.46 -46.51
N PHE A 579 5.17 -27.83 -47.13
CA PHE A 579 5.42 -28.02 -48.56
C PHE A 579 5.71 -29.49 -48.88
N ARG A 580 5.04 -30.01 -49.90
CA ARG A 580 5.26 -31.38 -50.37
C ARG A 580 4.89 -31.59 -51.83
N VAL A 581 5.58 -32.53 -52.47
CA VAL A 581 5.18 -33.07 -53.77
C VAL A 581 4.16 -34.19 -53.54
N THR A 582 3.00 -34.07 -54.17
CA THR A 582 1.84 -34.96 -53.98
C THR A 582 1.55 -35.86 -55.16
N ASP A 583 2.12 -35.56 -56.34
CA ASP A 583 2.00 -36.41 -57.53
C ASP A 583 3.07 -36.03 -58.57
N ILE A 584 3.44 -36.98 -59.43
CA ILE A 584 4.33 -36.76 -60.57
C ILE A 584 3.72 -37.43 -61.80
N ALA A 585 3.58 -36.68 -62.89
CA ALA A 585 2.92 -37.13 -64.12
C ALA A 585 3.75 -38.08 -65.00
N ASP A 586 5.05 -38.19 -64.73
CA ASP A 586 5.93 -39.16 -65.38
C ASP A 586 5.48 -40.58 -65.04
N TYR A 587 5.26 -41.41 -66.07
CA TYR A 587 4.69 -42.75 -65.93
C TYR A 587 5.50 -43.68 -65.01
N ASN A 588 6.80 -43.43 -64.84
CA ASN A 588 7.62 -44.20 -63.91
C ASN A 588 7.16 -44.01 -62.46
N TRP A 589 6.53 -42.88 -62.14
CA TRP A 589 6.12 -42.50 -60.79
C TRP A 589 4.66 -42.83 -60.48
N GLU A 590 3.88 -43.26 -61.48
CA GLU A 590 2.45 -43.51 -61.31
C GLU A 590 2.17 -44.49 -60.17
N SER A 591 2.90 -45.60 -60.08
CA SER A 591 2.71 -46.62 -59.03
C SER A 591 3.14 -46.17 -57.63
N VAL A 592 3.88 -45.05 -57.52
CA VAL A 592 4.21 -44.45 -56.22
C VAL A 592 2.99 -43.74 -55.65
N PHE A 593 2.27 -43.01 -56.50
CA PHE A 593 1.15 -42.16 -56.08
C PHE A 593 -0.21 -42.83 -56.30
N ARG A 594 -0.31 -43.90 -57.09
CA ARG A 594 -1.55 -44.61 -57.42
C ARG A 594 -1.53 -46.07 -57.02
N THR A 595 -2.65 -46.55 -56.50
CA THR A 595 -2.81 -47.97 -56.10
C THR A 595 -2.80 -48.92 -57.30
N GLU A 596 -3.16 -48.43 -58.49
CA GLU A 596 -3.18 -49.17 -59.75
C GLU A 596 -2.85 -48.23 -60.92
N LYS A 597 -2.24 -48.76 -61.99
CA LYS A 597 -1.92 -47.99 -63.20
C LYS A 597 -3.20 -47.48 -63.88
N GLY A 598 -3.19 -46.24 -64.35
CA GLY A 598 -4.36 -45.52 -64.89
C GLY A 598 -5.39 -45.08 -63.84
N GLY A 599 -5.30 -45.61 -62.62
CA GLY A 599 -6.22 -45.35 -61.52
C GLY A 599 -6.18 -43.89 -61.04
N ARG A 600 -7.22 -43.48 -60.33
CA ARG A 600 -7.27 -42.16 -59.64
C ARG A 600 -7.02 -42.25 -58.14
N THR A 601 -7.17 -43.43 -57.56
CA THR A 601 -7.06 -43.65 -56.12
C THR A 601 -5.62 -43.44 -55.66
N PRO A 602 -5.36 -42.49 -54.74
CA PRO A 602 -4.02 -42.22 -54.27
C PRO A 602 -3.52 -43.31 -53.30
N THR A 603 -2.22 -43.58 -53.27
CA THR A 603 -1.56 -44.44 -52.26
C THR A 603 -1.43 -43.76 -50.90
N GLY A 604 -1.52 -42.42 -50.87
CA GLY A 604 -1.17 -41.59 -49.72
C GLY A 604 0.30 -41.18 -49.66
N ALA A 605 1.14 -41.64 -50.60
CA ALA A 605 2.54 -41.22 -50.66
C ALA A 605 2.67 -39.72 -50.98
N SER A 606 3.63 -39.06 -50.34
CA SER A 606 4.00 -37.67 -50.61
C SER A 606 5.45 -37.46 -50.21
N TYR A 607 6.14 -36.56 -50.91
CA TYR A 607 7.53 -36.21 -50.62
C TYR A 607 7.57 -34.86 -49.91
N TRP A 608 7.94 -34.89 -48.63
CA TRP A 608 7.93 -33.73 -47.74
C TRP A 608 9.30 -33.06 -47.70
N VAL A 609 9.36 -31.79 -47.28
CA VAL A 609 10.64 -31.09 -47.08
C VAL A 609 11.64 -31.92 -46.27
N GLY A 610 11.20 -32.51 -45.16
CA GLY A 610 12.03 -33.40 -44.35
C GLY A 610 11.21 -34.38 -43.52
N LEU A 611 11.77 -34.79 -42.38
CA LEU A 611 11.17 -35.80 -41.48
C LEU A 611 10.31 -35.19 -40.38
N ASN A 612 10.30 -33.86 -40.27
CA ASN A 612 9.66 -33.15 -39.18
C ASN A 612 8.41 -32.38 -39.65
N GLY A 613 7.53 -32.12 -38.70
CA GLY A 613 6.36 -31.26 -38.80
C GLY A 613 6.72 -29.78 -38.74
N ILE A 614 5.68 -28.94 -38.75
CA ILE A 614 5.78 -27.48 -38.67
C ILE A 614 6.56 -26.99 -37.44
N ASP A 615 6.51 -27.70 -36.32
CA ASP A 615 7.17 -27.36 -35.05
C ASP A 615 8.37 -28.25 -34.72
N GLY A 616 8.92 -28.97 -35.70
CA GLY A 616 10.10 -29.83 -35.48
C GLY A 616 9.82 -31.24 -34.95
N ALA A 617 8.58 -31.54 -34.53
CA ALA A 617 8.19 -32.90 -34.11
C ALA A 617 8.22 -33.89 -35.28
N ALA A 618 8.52 -35.17 -35.05
CA ALA A 618 8.59 -36.18 -36.11
C ALA A 618 7.24 -36.32 -36.84
N ARG A 619 7.27 -36.26 -38.18
CA ARG A 619 6.09 -36.38 -39.05
C ARG A 619 5.68 -37.83 -39.32
N GLY A 620 6.62 -38.77 -39.19
CA GLY A 620 6.39 -40.21 -39.40
C GLY A 620 6.62 -40.73 -40.81
N ASN A 621 7.07 -39.89 -41.76
CA ASN A 621 7.58 -40.34 -43.06
C ASN A 621 9.01 -40.90 -42.93
N THR A 622 9.47 -41.65 -43.94
CA THR A 622 10.85 -42.15 -44.03
C THR A 622 11.70 -41.25 -44.92
N SER A 623 13.03 -41.34 -44.80
CA SER A 623 13.99 -40.54 -45.57
C SER A 623 13.89 -40.69 -47.09
N ARG A 624 13.24 -41.77 -47.57
CA ARG A 624 12.95 -41.95 -49.00
C ARG A 624 11.92 -40.94 -49.48
N TYR A 625 10.92 -40.63 -48.65
CA TYR A 625 9.80 -39.74 -48.95
C TYR A 625 10.09 -38.30 -48.51
N THR A 626 11.33 -37.83 -48.74
CA THR A 626 11.73 -36.44 -48.51
C THR A 626 12.23 -35.80 -49.80
N LEU A 627 12.17 -34.47 -49.86
CA LEU A 627 12.69 -33.67 -50.94
C LEU A 627 14.24 -33.59 -50.90
N PRO A 628 14.89 -33.32 -52.05
CA PRO A 628 14.28 -33.29 -53.38
C PRO A 628 14.00 -34.69 -53.93
N ILE A 629 13.08 -34.77 -54.90
CA ILE A 629 12.94 -35.94 -55.78
C ILE A 629 14.23 -36.10 -56.58
N ARG A 630 14.94 -37.21 -56.41
CA ARG A 630 16.27 -37.47 -56.98
C ARG A 630 16.48 -38.99 -57.19
N PRO A 631 17.61 -39.43 -57.78
CA PRO A 631 17.93 -40.86 -57.82
C PRO A 631 17.87 -41.48 -56.41
N GLY A 632 17.16 -42.60 -56.27
CA GLY A 632 16.87 -43.26 -54.99
C GLY A 632 15.59 -42.85 -54.29
N SER A 633 14.92 -41.76 -54.72
CA SER A 633 13.62 -41.36 -54.17
C SER A 633 12.50 -42.32 -54.55
N HIS A 634 12.59 -43.00 -55.69
CA HIS A 634 11.57 -43.96 -56.11
C HIS A 634 11.66 -45.27 -55.29
N PRO A 635 10.55 -45.82 -54.76
CA PRO A 635 10.53 -47.07 -54.00
C PRO A 635 11.14 -48.29 -54.71
N LEU A 636 10.93 -48.41 -56.02
CA LEU A 636 11.31 -49.59 -56.81
C LEU A 636 12.48 -49.36 -57.80
N TYR A 637 12.85 -48.11 -58.11
CA TYR A 637 13.75 -47.80 -59.24
C TYR A 637 14.85 -46.83 -58.78
N ASN A 638 16.07 -47.32 -58.66
CA ASN A 638 17.17 -46.55 -58.07
C ASN A 638 17.61 -45.33 -58.91
N ASN A 639 17.43 -45.37 -60.23
CA ASN A 639 17.80 -44.31 -61.17
C ASN A 639 16.62 -43.48 -61.67
N ALA A 640 15.38 -43.72 -61.20
CA ALA A 640 14.23 -42.97 -61.69
C ALA A 640 14.30 -41.51 -61.22
N VAL A 641 14.28 -40.60 -62.20
CA VAL A 641 14.19 -39.14 -62.03
C VAL A 641 13.15 -38.63 -63.03
N ILE A 642 12.59 -37.45 -62.81
CA ILE A 642 11.53 -36.90 -63.65
C ILE A 642 12.11 -36.51 -65.02
N LYS A 643 11.46 -36.87 -66.13
CA LYS A 643 11.86 -36.36 -67.46
C LYS A 643 11.31 -34.96 -67.71
N THR A 644 12.05 -34.13 -68.45
CA THR A 644 11.57 -32.79 -68.84
C THR A 644 10.24 -32.89 -69.61
N GLY A 645 9.36 -31.90 -69.47
CA GLY A 645 8.02 -31.92 -70.03
C GLY A 645 6.95 -32.58 -69.16
N TYR A 646 7.30 -33.43 -68.18
CA TYR A 646 6.35 -33.90 -67.16
C TYR A 646 6.24 -32.90 -66.01
N HIS A 647 5.03 -32.76 -65.49
CA HIS A 647 4.76 -31.93 -64.31
C HIS A 647 4.75 -32.74 -63.02
N PHE A 648 5.07 -32.06 -61.93
CA PHE A 648 4.79 -32.53 -60.58
C PHE A 648 3.75 -31.59 -59.94
N LYS A 649 2.94 -32.17 -59.05
CA LYS A 649 1.94 -31.46 -58.26
C LYS A 649 2.45 -31.31 -56.85
N PHE A 650 2.14 -30.19 -56.24
CA PHE A 650 2.52 -29.91 -54.86
C PHE A 650 1.39 -29.20 -54.13
N ASP A 651 1.44 -29.29 -52.81
CA ASP A 651 0.65 -28.44 -51.92
C ASP A 651 1.50 -27.93 -50.75
N LEU A 652 1.04 -26.85 -50.14
CA LEU A 652 1.57 -26.29 -48.90
C LEU A 652 0.43 -25.62 -48.14
N LYS A 653 0.68 -25.24 -46.88
CA LYS A 653 -0.33 -24.65 -46.01
C LYS A 653 0.10 -23.29 -45.49
N THR A 654 -0.90 -22.49 -45.13
CA THR A 654 -0.74 -21.27 -44.33
C THR A 654 -1.68 -21.26 -43.14
N LYS A 655 -1.28 -20.57 -42.07
CA LYS A 655 -2.10 -20.21 -40.90
C LYS A 655 -2.21 -18.70 -40.79
N GLY A 656 -3.37 -18.21 -40.39
CA GLY A 656 -3.65 -16.80 -40.14
C GLY A 656 -4.39 -16.12 -41.30
N ASN A 657 -4.11 -14.85 -41.55
CA ASN A 657 -4.88 -13.97 -42.43
C ASN A 657 -4.42 -14.09 -43.89
N MET A 658 -4.41 -15.31 -44.43
CA MET A 658 -4.06 -15.61 -45.83
C MET A 658 -5.28 -16.10 -46.64
N PHE A 659 -6.47 -15.63 -46.25
CA PHE A 659 -7.77 -16.02 -46.81
C PHE A 659 -8.47 -14.90 -47.61
N GLY A 660 -7.86 -13.72 -47.75
CA GLY A 660 -8.35 -12.64 -48.60
C GLY A 660 -8.26 -12.97 -50.10
N ALA A 661 -9.03 -12.24 -50.92
CA ALA A 661 -9.12 -12.49 -52.36
C ALA A 661 -7.84 -12.14 -53.15
N GLN A 662 -7.02 -11.24 -52.61
CA GLN A 662 -5.74 -10.83 -53.20
C GLN A 662 -4.53 -11.52 -52.57
N ASP A 663 -4.76 -12.40 -51.60
CA ASP A 663 -3.70 -13.18 -50.99
C ASP A 663 -3.20 -14.25 -51.95
N GLN A 664 -1.89 -14.49 -51.94
CA GLN A 664 -1.27 -15.46 -52.82
C GLN A 664 0.03 -16.00 -52.23
N ILE A 665 0.46 -17.15 -52.73
CA ILE A 665 1.83 -17.64 -52.55
C ILE A 665 2.65 -17.25 -53.77
N ALA A 666 3.76 -16.55 -53.56
CA ALA A 666 4.76 -16.30 -54.59
C ALA A 666 5.84 -17.38 -54.50
N ILE A 667 6.17 -17.99 -55.64
CA ILE A 667 7.25 -18.98 -55.75
C ILE A 667 8.16 -18.53 -56.86
N THR A 668 9.44 -18.33 -56.54
CA THR A 668 10.47 -17.90 -57.48
C THR A 668 11.43 -19.07 -57.72
N PRO A 669 11.34 -19.74 -58.89
CA PRO A 669 12.25 -20.84 -59.19
C PRO A 669 13.65 -20.38 -59.58
N ALA A 670 14.66 -21.08 -59.10
CA ALA A 670 16.04 -21.02 -59.57
C ALA A 670 16.47 -22.39 -60.11
N PHE A 671 17.43 -22.39 -61.04
CA PHE A 671 17.83 -23.60 -61.76
C PHE A 671 19.31 -23.87 -61.61
N TYR A 672 19.63 -25.15 -61.36
CA TYR A 672 20.99 -25.63 -61.25
C TYR A 672 21.16 -26.89 -62.08
N PHE A 673 22.38 -27.15 -62.55
CA PHE A 673 22.77 -28.40 -63.17
C PHE A 673 23.71 -29.16 -62.25
N ILE A 674 23.44 -30.45 -62.06
CA ILE A 674 24.31 -31.38 -61.34
C ILE A 674 24.86 -32.38 -62.34
N ASP A 675 26.18 -32.38 -62.52
CA ASP A 675 26.89 -33.35 -63.37
C ASP A 675 26.70 -34.77 -62.81
N ALA A 676 26.25 -35.71 -63.65
CA ALA A 676 25.96 -37.06 -63.21
C ALA A 676 27.20 -37.83 -62.72
N LYS A 677 28.40 -37.49 -63.19
CA LYS A 677 29.64 -38.18 -62.82
C LYS A 677 30.33 -37.51 -61.64
N LYS A 678 30.44 -36.19 -61.67
CA LYS A 678 31.19 -35.40 -60.68
C LYS A 678 30.33 -34.95 -59.49
N GLY A 679 29.01 -34.97 -59.61
CA GLY A 679 28.10 -34.41 -58.60
C GLY A 679 28.17 -32.89 -58.46
N THR A 680 28.96 -32.21 -59.32
CA THR A 680 29.20 -30.77 -59.24
C THR A 680 27.94 -29.99 -59.58
N ARG A 681 27.54 -29.09 -58.69
CA ARG A 681 26.39 -28.20 -58.85
C ARG A 681 26.81 -26.87 -59.49
N THR A 682 26.14 -26.47 -60.57
CA THR A 682 26.40 -25.21 -61.30
C THR A 682 25.09 -24.46 -61.54
N PRO A 683 24.99 -23.15 -61.26
CA PRO A 683 23.80 -22.38 -61.64
C PRO A 683 23.65 -22.34 -63.17
N VAL A 684 22.43 -22.46 -63.69
CA VAL A 684 22.18 -22.52 -65.14
C VAL A 684 21.09 -21.58 -65.62
N ASP A 685 21.27 -21.09 -66.85
CA ASP A 685 20.21 -20.48 -67.62
C ASP A 685 19.54 -21.55 -68.49
N LEU A 686 18.21 -21.54 -68.52
CA LEU A 686 17.40 -22.50 -69.28
C LEU A 686 16.77 -21.83 -70.50
N TYR A 687 16.88 -22.49 -71.64
CA TYR A 687 16.33 -22.04 -72.91
C TYR A 687 15.37 -23.09 -73.46
N TYR A 688 14.33 -22.65 -74.16
CA TYR A 688 13.38 -23.54 -74.83
C TYR A 688 12.94 -22.96 -76.18
N HIS A 689 12.34 -23.79 -77.03
CA HIS A 689 11.77 -23.34 -78.29
C HIS A 689 10.27 -23.04 -78.13
N THR A 690 9.81 -21.95 -78.73
CA THR A 690 8.39 -21.72 -79.00
C THR A 690 8.12 -21.96 -80.48
N GLY A 691 6.84 -22.04 -80.89
CA GLY A 691 6.49 -22.22 -82.31
C GLY A 691 6.98 -21.10 -83.24
N SER A 692 7.38 -19.95 -82.71
CA SER A 692 7.83 -18.78 -83.48
C SER A 692 9.23 -18.26 -83.11
N LYS A 693 9.85 -18.74 -82.04
CA LYS A 693 11.18 -18.30 -81.58
C LYS A 693 12.00 -19.47 -81.06
N SER A 694 13.25 -19.56 -81.50
CA SER A 694 14.22 -20.51 -80.98
C SER A 694 14.97 -19.95 -79.78
N TYR A 695 15.34 -20.82 -78.84
CA TYR A 695 16.15 -20.49 -77.66
C TYR A 695 15.62 -19.27 -76.89
N VAL A 696 14.37 -19.31 -76.46
CA VAL A 696 13.79 -18.34 -75.52
C VAL A 696 14.30 -18.66 -74.12
N LYS A 697 15.03 -17.72 -73.51
CA LYS A 697 15.49 -17.83 -72.12
C LYS A 697 14.31 -17.74 -71.16
N ILE A 698 14.18 -18.70 -70.24
CA ILE A 698 13.19 -18.67 -69.15
C ILE A 698 13.38 -17.39 -68.32
N GLY A 699 12.29 -16.67 -68.06
CA GLY A 699 12.29 -15.40 -67.31
C GLY A 699 12.79 -14.18 -68.08
N SER A 700 13.20 -14.33 -69.34
CA SER A 700 13.49 -13.17 -70.19
C SER A 700 12.21 -12.45 -70.64
N PRO A 701 12.29 -11.20 -71.12
CA PRO A 701 11.14 -10.51 -71.69
C PRO A 701 10.47 -11.25 -72.87
N SER A 702 11.19 -12.17 -73.53
CA SER A 702 10.66 -13.02 -74.59
C SER A 702 9.92 -14.26 -74.09
N ASP A 703 10.03 -14.60 -72.81
CA ASP A 703 9.29 -15.69 -72.18
C ASP A 703 7.85 -15.23 -71.90
N LYS A 704 6.94 -15.62 -72.79
CA LYS A 704 5.50 -15.26 -72.73
C LYS A 704 4.59 -16.42 -72.37
N VAL A 705 5.15 -17.60 -72.05
CA VAL A 705 4.36 -18.78 -71.74
C VAL A 705 3.72 -18.63 -70.36
N GLN A 706 2.39 -18.73 -70.33
CA GLN A 706 1.62 -18.72 -69.10
C GLN A 706 1.37 -20.13 -68.58
N ARG A 707 1.43 -20.26 -67.26
CA ARG A 707 1.18 -21.48 -66.49
C ARG A 707 -0.22 -21.44 -65.88
N TYR A 708 -0.84 -22.61 -65.81
CA TYR A 708 -2.19 -22.75 -65.28
C TYR A 708 -2.27 -23.95 -64.34
N VAL A 709 -3.19 -23.89 -63.38
CA VAL A 709 -3.56 -25.00 -62.49
C VAL A 709 -5.07 -25.16 -62.52
N VAL A 710 -5.53 -26.40 -62.52
CA VAL A 710 -6.93 -26.74 -62.26
C VAL A 710 -7.03 -27.32 -60.85
N LEU A 711 -7.81 -26.67 -59.98
CA LEU A 711 -7.92 -27.04 -58.57
C LEU A 711 -8.54 -28.45 -58.42
N ASN A 712 -9.71 -28.68 -59.01
CA ASN A 712 -10.41 -29.97 -58.92
C ASN A 712 -10.12 -30.86 -60.13
N GLU A 713 -8.83 -31.10 -60.39
CA GLU A 713 -8.38 -32.03 -61.41
C GLU A 713 -8.39 -33.48 -60.89
N ARG A 714 -8.74 -34.44 -61.76
CA ARG A 714 -8.92 -35.87 -61.44
C ARG A 714 -7.82 -36.46 -60.54
N LEU A 715 -6.56 -36.11 -60.80
CA LEU A 715 -5.41 -36.69 -60.10
C LEU A 715 -4.98 -35.88 -58.86
N ARG A 716 -5.49 -34.67 -58.65
CA ARG A 716 -5.13 -33.86 -57.47
C ARG A 716 -5.79 -34.37 -56.19
N ASN A 717 -6.94 -35.04 -56.32
CA ASN A 717 -7.70 -35.61 -55.20
C ASN A 717 -7.96 -34.59 -54.07
N VAL A 718 -8.37 -33.37 -54.42
CA VAL A 718 -8.80 -32.38 -53.42
C VAL A 718 -10.04 -32.93 -52.70
N PRO A 719 -10.05 -33.02 -51.37
CA PRO A 719 -11.20 -33.57 -50.65
C PRO A 719 -12.48 -32.75 -50.91
N ALA A 720 -13.61 -33.46 -51.06
CA ALA A 720 -14.89 -32.83 -51.33
C ALA A 720 -15.35 -31.90 -50.18
N GLU A 721 -14.96 -32.23 -48.95
CA GLU A 721 -15.20 -31.42 -47.76
C GLU A 721 -14.48 -30.06 -47.87
N GLU A 722 -13.17 -30.04 -48.15
CA GLU A 722 -12.40 -28.79 -48.32
C GLU A 722 -13.00 -27.89 -49.40
N LEU A 723 -13.46 -28.47 -50.52
CA LEU A 723 -14.12 -27.70 -51.59
C LEU A 723 -15.47 -27.13 -51.15
N THR A 724 -16.22 -27.89 -50.34
CA THR A 724 -17.52 -27.47 -49.81
C THR A 724 -17.36 -26.34 -48.81
N ASP A 725 -16.42 -26.47 -47.87
CA ASP A 725 -16.13 -25.47 -46.84
C ASP A 725 -15.67 -24.15 -47.48
N THR A 726 -14.79 -24.24 -48.48
CA THR A 726 -14.31 -23.08 -49.24
C THR A 726 -15.47 -22.41 -49.97
N ALA A 727 -16.34 -23.18 -50.64
CA ALA A 727 -17.49 -22.62 -51.35
C ALA A 727 -18.47 -21.91 -50.43
N LEU A 728 -18.76 -22.48 -49.25
CA LEU A 728 -19.65 -21.88 -48.27
C LEU A 728 -19.07 -20.57 -47.71
N TYR A 729 -17.78 -20.56 -47.36
CA TYR A 729 -17.11 -19.33 -46.92
C TYR A 729 -17.20 -18.24 -47.99
N LYS A 730 -16.85 -18.56 -49.24
CA LYS A 730 -16.93 -17.63 -50.35
C LYS A 730 -18.35 -17.08 -50.51
N TYR A 731 -19.37 -17.94 -50.52
CA TYR A 731 -20.76 -17.52 -50.65
C TYR A 731 -21.17 -16.50 -49.57
N ASP A 732 -20.72 -16.71 -48.33
CA ASP A 732 -21.10 -15.87 -47.19
C ASP A 732 -20.25 -14.58 -47.06
N HIS A 733 -19.03 -14.53 -47.62
CA HIS A 733 -18.08 -13.44 -47.38
C HIS A 733 -17.58 -12.71 -48.63
N ASP A 734 -17.40 -13.41 -49.75
CA ASP A 734 -16.79 -12.83 -50.96
C ASP A 734 -17.83 -12.21 -51.90
N TYR A 735 -19.09 -12.62 -51.77
CA TYR A 735 -20.18 -12.19 -52.64
C TYR A 735 -21.18 -11.32 -51.89
N THR A 736 -21.55 -10.21 -52.52
CA THR A 736 -22.69 -9.39 -52.07
C THR A 736 -24.00 -10.12 -52.34
N PHE A 737 -25.04 -9.77 -51.59
CA PHE A 737 -26.40 -10.31 -51.78
C PHE A 737 -26.85 -10.27 -53.25
N ASN A 738 -26.56 -9.17 -53.96
CA ASN A 738 -26.96 -9.01 -55.37
C ASN A 738 -26.23 -9.97 -56.32
N GLN A 739 -24.99 -10.37 -56.02
CA GLN A 739 -24.20 -11.27 -56.87
C GLN A 739 -24.63 -12.73 -56.76
N VAL A 740 -25.22 -13.12 -55.62
CA VAL A 740 -25.72 -14.49 -55.37
C VAL A 740 -27.25 -14.56 -55.27
N ALA A 741 -27.95 -13.44 -55.52
CA ALA A 741 -29.41 -13.38 -55.50
C ALA A 741 -30.03 -14.44 -56.43
N GLY A 742 -30.80 -15.35 -55.86
CA GLY A 742 -31.47 -16.44 -56.58
C GLY A 742 -30.70 -17.77 -56.65
N ILE A 743 -29.50 -17.87 -56.06
CA ILE A 743 -28.75 -19.13 -55.96
C ILE A 743 -28.63 -19.51 -54.48
N GLY A 744 -29.28 -20.61 -54.06
CA GLY A 744 -29.12 -21.11 -52.69
C GLY A 744 -27.73 -21.68 -52.42
N ARG A 745 -27.28 -21.70 -51.16
CA ARG A 745 -25.96 -22.23 -50.73
C ARG A 745 -25.59 -23.58 -51.37
N SER A 746 -26.51 -24.55 -51.34
CA SER A 746 -26.28 -25.89 -51.93
C SER A 746 -26.02 -25.84 -53.45
N GLN A 747 -26.78 -25.01 -54.17
CA GLN A 747 -26.59 -24.83 -55.61
C GLN A 747 -25.28 -24.11 -55.92
N PHE A 748 -24.90 -23.13 -55.10
CA PHE A 748 -23.59 -22.47 -55.21
C PHE A 748 -22.44 -23.46 -55.01
N VAL A 749 -22.49 -24.29 -53.96
CA VAL A 749 -21.50 -25.34 -53.70
C VAL A 749 -21.38 -26.29 -54.90
N GLN A 750 -22.50 -26.78 -55.45
CA GLN A 750 -22.47 -27.66 -56.62
C GLN A 750 -21.85 -26.98 -57.84
N ASN A 751 -22.19 -25.71 -58.10
CA ASN A 751 -21.61 -24.94 -59.20
C ASN A 751 -20.12 -24.71 -59.01
N PHE A 752 -19.69 -24.37 -57.78
CA PHE A 752 -18.28 -24.20 -57.45
C PHE A 752 -17.48 -25.48 -57.72
N ILE A 753 -17.94 -26.62 -57.19
CA ILE A 753 -17.27 -27.92 -57.35
C ILE A 753 -17.29 -28.42 -58.80
N ARG A 754 -18.40 -28.26 -59.53
CA ARG A 754 -18.55 -28.84 -60.88
C ARG A 754 -18.04 -27.93 -61.99
N LYS A 755 -18.01 -26.61 -61.79
CA LYS A 755 -17.63 -25.62 -62.80
C LYS A 755 -16.40 -24.82 -62.37
N THR A 756 -16.50 -24.02 -61.32
CA THR A 756 -15.45 -23.04 -60.95
C THR A 756 -14.10 -23.72 -60.71
N THR A 757 -14.07 -24.76 -59.87
CA THR A 757 -12.84 -25.48 -59.52
C THR A 757 -12.25 -26.31 -60.67
N LYS A 758 -12.99 -26.49 -61.77
CA LYS A 758 -12.52 -27.18 -62.99
C LYS A 758 -11.99 -26.22 -64.06
N GLN A 759 -12.07 -24.92 -63.84
CA GLN A 759 -11.50 -23.91 -64.74
C GLN A 759 -9.98 -23.82 -64.57
N ARG A 760 -9.31 -23.35 -65.63
CA ARG A 760 -7.87 -23.07 -65.59
C ARG A 760 -7.64 -21.76 -64.83
N THR A 761 -6.96 -21.85 -63.69
CA THR A 761 -6.50 -20.68 -62.93
C THR A 761 -5.09 -20.33 -63.38
N ALA A 762 -4.86 -19.09 -63.81
CA ALA A 762 -3.53 -18.62 -64.17
C ALA A 762 -2.63 -18.54 -62.93
N VAL A 763 -1.42 -19.12 -63.01
CA VAL A 763 -0.47 -19.16 -61.89
C VAL A 763 0.90 -18.58 -62.21
N GLY A 764 1.03 -17.79 -63.28
CA GLY A 764 2.28 -17.09 -63.64
C GLY A 764 3.05 -17.74 -64.79
N SER A 765 4.38 -17.82 -64.66
CA SER A 765 5.33 -18.26 -65.70
C SER A 765 6.32 -19.30 -65.16
N PHE A 766 7.30 -19.73 -65.97
CA PHE A 766 8.38 -20.61 -65.48
C PHE A 766 9.33 -19.92 -64.48
N SER A 767 9.43 -18.59 -64.50
CA SER A 767 10.35 -17.84 -63.62
C SER A 767 9.69 -17.28 -62.36
N LEU A 768 8.37 -17.32 -62.29
CA LEU A 768 7.59 -16.81 -61.17
C LEU A 768 6.21 -17.44 -61.19
N LEU A 769 5.91 -18.22 -60.15
CA LEU A 769 4.55 -18.69 -59.90
C LEU A 769 3.88 -17.79 -58.87
N ARG A 770 2.59 -17.55 -59.08
CA ARG A 770 1.70 -16.93 -58.11
C ARG A 770 0.51 -17.86 -57.94
N LEU A 771 0.31 -18.42 -56.75
CA LEU A 771 -0.85 -19.25 -56.44
C LEU A 771 -1.94 -18.33 -55.87
N PRO A 772 -2.96 -17.93 -56.66
CA PRO A 772 -4.03 -17.06 -56.17
C PRO A 772 -5.11 -17.86 -55.44
N GLU A 773 -6.12 -17.17 -54.92
CA GLU A 773 -7.26 -17.79 -54.23
C GLU A 773 -7.98 -18.90 -55.02
N GLY A 774 -7.95 -18.85 -56.36
CA GLY A 774 -8.59 -19.86 -57.22
C GLY A 774 -7.98 -21.27 -57.12
N VAL A 775 -6.82 -21.40 -56.46
CA VAL A 775 -6.16 -22.68 -56.16
C VAL A 775 -5.92 -22.87 -54.66
N ARG A 776 -6.70 -22.17 -53.83
CA ARG A 776 -6.69 -22.26 -52.37
C ARG A 776 -7.95 -22.96 -51.85
N THR A 777 -7.81 -23.77 -50.81
CA THR A 777 -8.92 -24.26 -49.99
C THR A 777 -8.76 -23.82 -48.54
N LEU A 778 -9.87 -23.79 -47.81
CA LEU A 778 -9.94 -23.48 -46.38
C LEU A 778 -10.13 -24.78 -45.60
N ILE A 779 -9.31 -25.00 -44.58
CA ILE A 779 -9.17 -26.29 -43.88
C ILE A 779 -9.03 -26.14 -42.36
N GLY A 780 -9.49 -25.02 -41.80
CA GLY A 780 -9.41 -24.74 -40.37
C GLY A 780 -10.36 -25.59 -39.53
N PRO A 781 -10.30 -25.45 -38.19
CA PRO A 781 -11.17 -26.19 -37.28
C PRO A 781 -12.64 -25.78 -37.44
N LYS A 782 -13.53 -26.76 -37.31
CA LYS A 782 -15.00 -26.62 -37.45
C LYS A 782 -15.78 -27.23 -36.29
N THR A 783 -15.13 -28.12 -35.53
CA THR A 783 -15.69 -28.77 -34.35
C THR A 783 -14.97 -28.28 -33.10
N ASP A 784 -15.58 -28.50 -31.93
CA ASP A 784 -15.00 -28.16 -30.63
C ASP A 784 -14.63 -26.68 -30.46
N LEU A 785 -15.34 -25.82 -31.21
CA LEU A 785 -15.19 -24.38 -31.13
C LEU A 785 -16.01 -23.82 -29.95
N PRO A 786 -15.47 -22.85 -29.20
CA PRO A 786 -16.24 -22.13 -28.18
C PRO A 786 -17.47 -21.44 -28.79
N PRO A 787 -18.59 -21.32 -28.06
CA PRO A 787 -19.83 -20.76 -28.62
C PRO A 787 -19.74 -19.34 -29.18
N SER A 788 -18.77 -18.54 -28.71
CA SER A 788 -18.55 -17.17 -29.16
C SER A 788 -17.68 -17.06 -30.43
N VAL A 789 -17.11 -18.17 -30.91
CA VAL A 789 -16.20 -18.18 -32.05
C VAL A 789 -16.99 -18.41 -33.33
N ASP A 790 -16.77 -17.57 -34.34
CA ASP A 790 -17.34 -17.75 -35.68
C ASP A 790 -16.71 -18.96 -36.38
N PRO A 791 -17.48 -20.02 -36.68
CA PRO A 791 -16.96 -21.19 -37.38
C PRO A 791 -16.40 -20.89 -38.78
N ALA A 792 -16.95 -19.88 -39.47
CA ALA A 792 -16.48 -19.51 -40.80
C ALA A 792 -15.08 -18.88 -40.73
N ARG A 793 -14.85 -17.95 -39.79
CA ARG A 793 -13.53 -17.39 -39.52
C ARG A 793 -12.52 -18.44 -39.05
N ALA A 794 -12.94 -19.39 -38.21
CA ALA A 794 -12.07 -20.46 -37.74
C ALA A 794 -11.66 -21.41 -38.87
N ASN A 795 -12.61 -21.82 -39.72
CA ASN A 795 -12.33 -22.58 -40.93
C ASN A 795 -11.40 -21.83 -41.89
N ALA A 796 -11.61 -20.52 -42.06
CA ALA A 796 -10.79 -19.69 -42.93
C ALA A 796 -9.38 -19.47 -42.40
N ALA A 797 -9.08 -19.77 -41.13
CA ALA A 797 -7.80 -19.49 -40.49
C ALA A 797 -6.64 -20.38 -40.94
N VAL A 798 -6.93 -21.52 -41.57
CA VAL A 798 -5.92 -22.42 -42.15
C VAL A 798 -6.24 -22.62 -43.60
N GLN A 799 -5.27 -22.37 -44.46
CA GLN A 799 -5.45 -22.48 -45.90
C GLN A 799 -4.47 -23.49 -46.48
N LYS A 800 -4.88 -24.13 -47.57
CA LYS A 800 -4.05 -25.03 -48.33
C LYS A 800 -3.99 -24.58 -49.78
N TRP A 801 -2.79 -24.50 -50.32
CA TRP A 801 -2.50 -23.94 -51.63
C TRP A 801 -2.01 -25.04 -52.55
N TYR A 802 -2.59 -25.11 -53.75
CA TYR A 802 -2.30 -26.15 -54.72
C TYR A 802 -1.53 -25.60 -55.91
N GLY A 803 -0.39 -26.23 -56.20
CA GLY A 803 0.47 -25.85 -57.31
C GLY A 803 0.78 -27.00 -58.26
N GLU A 804 1.33 -26.62 -59.40
CA GLU A 804 1.87 -27.54 -60.40
C GLU A 804 3.02 -26.86 -61.14
N TYR A 805 4.12 -27.59 -61.31
CA TYR A 805 5.28 -27.09 -62.01
C TYR A 805 5.87 -28.13 -62.94
N SER A 806 6.41 -27.67 -64.06
CA SER A 806 7.17 -28.48 -65.01
C SER A 806 8.17 -27.61 -65.74
N LEU A 807 9.18 -28.25 -66.31
CA LEU A 807 10.03 -27.63 -67.32
C LEU A 807 9.52 -27.99 -68.72
N PRO A 808 9.78 -27.14 -69.74
CA PRO A 808 9.51 -27.46 -71.14
C PRO A 808 10.09 -28.83 -71.55
N ALA A 809 9.43 -29.53 -72.47
CA ALA A 809 9.86 -30.86 -72.91
C ALA A 809 11.18 -30.85 -73.70
N ASP A 810 11.42 -29.81 -74.50
CA ASP A 810 12.73 -29.57 -75.10
C ASP A 810 13.37 -28.39 -74.37
N LEU A 811 14.45 -28.67 -73.67
CA LEU A 811 15.11 -27.74 -72.77
C LEU A 811 16.61 -27.77 -73.01
N TYR A 812 17.22 -26.59 -72.99
CA TYR A 812 18.63 -26.42 -73.25
C TYR A 812 19.25 -25.64 -72.10
N ALA A 813 20.03 -26.32 -71.27
CA ALA A 813 20.71 -25.73 -70.12
C ALA A 813 22.12 -25.28 -70.50
N VAL A 814 22.52 -24.09 -70.09
CA VAL A 814 23.90 -23.57 -70.19
C VAL A 814 24.31 -22.98 -68.84
N ALA A 815 25.61 -22.88 -68.57
CA ALA A 815 26.08 -22.19 -67.37
C ALA A 815 25.49 -20.78 -67.29
N ALA A 816 25.02 -20.36 -66.11
CA ALA A 816 24.34 -19.07 -65.95
C ALA A 816 25.23 -17.90 -66.42
N GLY A 817 24.64 -16.94 -67.12
CA GLY A 817 25.36 -15.79 -67.69
C GLY A 817 26.02 -16.06 -69.05
N THR A 818 25.96 -17.29 -69.56
CA THR A 818 26.49 -17.61 -70.89
C THR A 818 25.71 -16.88 -71.98
N ASN A 819 26.39 -16.11 -72.82
CA ASN A 819 25.80 -15.44 -73.98
C ASN A 819 25.65 -16.42 -75.15
N VAL A 820 24.48 -17.05 -75.24
CA VAL A 820 24.16 -18.07 -76.25
C VAL A 820 24.19 -17.51 -77.68
N ALA A 821 23.81 -16.24 -77.87
CA ALA A 821 23.84 -15.59 -79.18
C ALA A 821 25.30 -15.38 -79.66
N GLU A 822 26.17 -14.92 -78.77
CA GLU A 822 27.59 -14.73 -79.06
C GLU A 822 28.31 -16.06 -79.30
N TYR A 823 27.94 -17.11 -78.56
CA TYR A 823 28.44 -18.46 -78.83
C TYR A 823 28.09 -18.93 -80.24
N GLY A 824 26.82 -18.77 -80.66
CA GLY A 824 26.40 -19.11 -82.02
C GLY A 824 27.15 -18.32 -83.09
N ARG A 825 27.43 -17.04 -82.84
CA ARG A 825 28.21 -16.17 -83.75
C ARG A 825 29.67 -16.64 -83.91
N THR A 826 30.28 -17.13 -82.83
CA THR A 826 31.72 -17.47 -82.79
C THR A 826 32.03 -18.93 -83.11
N HIS A 827 31.04 -19.83 -83.07
CA HIS A 827 31.23 -21.29 -83.22
C HIS A 827 30.53 -21.88 -84.46
N GLY A 828 30.30 -21.07 -85.50
CA GLY A 828 29.76 -21.55 -86.78
C GLY A 828 28.26 -21.85 -86.77
N GLY A 829 27.51 -21.22 -85.87
CA GLY A 829 26.07 -21.41 -85.69
C GLY A 829 25.71 -22.10 -84.38
N LEU A 830 24.42 -22.07 -84.04
CA LEU A 830 23.87 -22.72 -82.86
C LEU A 830 22.85 -23.77 -83.30
N THR A 831 23.09 -25.02 -82.92
CA THR A 831 22.15 -26.14 -83.11
C THR A 831 21.81 -26.80 -81.77
N ASP A 832 20.73 -27.57 -81.71
CA ASP A 832 20.31 -28.31 -80.51
C ASP A 832 21.35 -29.33 -79.99
N LYS A 833 22.35 -29.65 -80.82
CA LYS A 833 23.46 -30.55 -80.49
C LYS A 833 24.74 -29.82 -80.09
N SER A 834 24.71 -28.49 -80.01
CA SER A 834 25.89 -27.68 -79.68
C SER A 834 26.45 -28.07 -78.30
N PRO A 835 27.78 -28.16 -78.13
CA PRO A 835 28.41 -28.66 -76.91
C PRO A 835 28.30 -27.70 -75.72
N ILE A 836 27.83 -26.46 -75.96
CA ILE A 836 27.49 -25.50 -74.89
C ILE A 836 26.36 -26.01 -73.99
N PHE A 837 25.49 -26.88 -74.51
CA PHE A 837 24.33 -27.38 -73.77
C PHE A 837 24.69 -28.55 -72.86
N LEU A 838 24.41 -28.39 -71.57
CA LEU A 838 24.66 -29.38 -70.53
C LEU A 838 23.60 -30.49 -70.59
N LYS A 839 24.05 -31.73 -70.83
CA LYS A 839 23.17 -32.91 -71.04
C LYS A 839 23.45 -34.08 -70.10
N ASP A 840 24.71 -34.28 -69.71
CA ASP A 840 25.13 -35.44 -68.89
C ASP A 840 24.91 -35.19 -67.38
N GLY A 841 23.65 -35.04 -66.97
CA GLY A 841 23.34 -34.66 -65.59
C GLY A 841 21.86 -34.45 -65.30
N TYR A 842 21.60 -33.70 -64.23
CA TYR A 842 20.28 -33.37 -63.76
C TYR A 842 20.08 -31.86 -63.68
N ILE A 843 18.89 -31.38 -64.04
CA ILE A 843 18.46 -30.01 -63.80
C ILE A 843 17.65 -29.99 -62.50
N VAL A 844 18.13 -29.28 -61.50
CA VAL A 844 17.47 -29.10 -60.20
C VAL A 844 16.58 -27.88 -60.26
N VAL A 845 15.32 -28.06 -59.85
CA VAL A 845 14.38 -26.96 -59.61
C VAL A 845 14.41 -26.63 -58.12
N ASN A 846 14.86 -25.41 -57.82
CA ASN A 846 14.94 -24.85 -56.48
C ASN A 846 13.88 -23.74 -56.33
N PHE A 847 13.10 -23.75 -55.25
CA PHE A 847 12.02 -22.79 -55.01
C PHE A 847 12.36 -21.89 -53.81
N ASN A 848 12.29 -20.57 -54.00
CA ASN A 848 12.01 -19.64 -52.91
C ASN A 848 10.49 -19.46 -52.77
N ILE A 849 9.96 -19.50 -51.55
CA ILE A 849 8.52 -19.45 -51.26
C ILE A 849 8.21 -18.34 -50.27
N GLU A 850 7.30 -17.47 -50.67
CA GLU A 850 6.90 -16.26 -49.95
C GLU A 850 5.38 -16.13 -49.93
N THR A 851 4.83 -15.56 -48.87
CA THR A 851 3.42 -15.18 -48.82
C THR A 851 3.24 -13.72 -49.22
N VAL A 852 2.18 -13.43 -49.95
CA VAL A 852 1.76 -12.07 -50.29
C VAL A 852 0.37 -11.87 -49.72
N ARG A 853 0.24 -10.83 -48.90
CA ARG A 853 -1.01 -10.42 -48.28
C ARG A 853 -1.55 -9.16 -48.95
N ASP A 854 -2.86 -9.08 -49.16
CA ASP A 854 -3.56 -7.92 -49.74
C ASP A 854 -2.97 -7.47 -51.09
N GLY A 855 -2.48 -8.43 -51.89
CA GLY A 855 -1.88 -8.16 -53.20
C GLY A 855 -0.54 -7.41 -53.17
N ASN A 856 0.07 -7.17 -52.00
CA ASN A 856 1.32 -6.43 -51.87
C ASN A 856 2.53 -7.30 -52.27
N THR A 857 2.94 -7.20 -53.54
CA THR A 857 4.04 -8.01 -54.08
C THR A 857 5.43 -7.48 -53.76
N ASP A 858 5.55 -6.23 -53.32
CA ASP A 858 6.84 -5.57 -53.07
C ASP A 858 7.38 -5.88 -51.66
N LYS A 859 6.50 -6.34 -50.76
CA LYS A 859 6.83 -6.67 -49.39
C LYS A 859 6.18 -8.01 -49.02
N PRO A 860 6.90 -9.13 -49.22
CA PRO A 860 6.45 -10.43 -48.75
C PRO A 860 6.04 -10.38 -47.27
N HIS A 861 4.94 -11.02 -46.93
CA HIS A 861 4.43 -11.03 -45.54
C HIS A 861 5.24 -12.02 -44.68
N LEU A 862 5.31 -13.28 -45.12
CA LEU A 862 6.10 -14.36 -44.50
C LEU A 862 7.06 -14.98 -45.52
N GLN A 863 8.20 -15.48 -45.05
CA GLN A 863 9.16 -16.23 -45.87
C GLN A 863 9.36 -17.63 -45.32
N TYR A 864 9.36 -18.63 -46.20
CA TYR A 864 9.52 -20.03 -45.80
C TYR A 864 11.00 -20.34 -45.49
N ILE A 865 11.92 -19.82 -46.30
CA ILE A 865 13.35 -20.18 -46.24
C ILE A 865 14.18 -19.03 -45.65
N ASP A 866 14.01 -17.81 -46.19
CA ASP A 866 14.93 -16.70 -45.97
C ASP A 866 14.43 -15.67 -44.93
N ALA A 867 13.50 -16.05 -44.04
CA ALA A 867 13.04 -15.15 -42.98
C ALA A 867 14.21 -14.78 -42.02
N PRO A 868 14.31 -13.52 -41.55
CA PRO A 868 15.48 -13.08 -40.78
C PRO A 868 15.71 -13.79 -39.43
N LEU A 869 14.65 -14.35 -38.83
CA LEU A 869 14.72 -14.99 -37.51
C LEU A 869 14.67 -16.51 -37.55
N MET A 870 14.22 -17.11 -38.65
CA MET A 870 14.00 -18.54 -38.72
C MET A 870 13.98 -19.05 -40.17
N ASN A 871 14.30 -20.33 -40.35
CA ASN A 871 14.19 -21.03 -41.62
C ASN A 871 13.31 -22.26 -41.39
N GLN A 872 12.10 -22.28 -41.95
CA GLN A 872 11.14 -23.36 -41.73
C GLN A 872 11.53 -24.62 -42.50
N TRP A 873 12.15 -24.47 -43.67
CA TRP A 873 12.51 -25.56 -44.58
C TRP A 873 13.56 -26.50 -43.96
N PHE A 874 14.71 -25.94 -43.60
CA PHE A 874 15.82 -26.64 -42.96
C PHE A 874 15.66 -26.72 -41.44
N GLY A 875 15.39 -25.58 -40.80
CA GLY A 875 15.47 -25.46 -39.34
C GLY A 875 14.38 -26.20 -38.58
N LEU A 876 13.15 -26.26 -39.11
CA LEU A 876 12.04 -26.93 -38.44
C LEU A 876 11.63 -28.24 -39.14
N GLU A 877 11.34 -28.19 -40.44
CA GLU A 877 10.86 -29.38 -41.17
C GLU A 877 11.97 -30.40 -41.48
N GLY A 878 13.23 -30.03 -41.26
CA GLY A 878 14.36 -30.96 -41.24
C GLY A 878 14.86 -31.36 -42.63
N PHE A 879 14.88 -30.43 -43.59
CA PHE A 879 15.52 -30.64 -44.89
C PHE A 879 16.98 -31.05 -44.72
N ARG A 880 17.48 -31.95 -45.58
CA ARG A 880 18.90 -32.34 -45.58
C ARG A 880 19.63 -31.64 -46.72
N ARG A 881 20.72 -30.94 -46.39
CA ARG A 881 21.59 -30.24 -47.35
C ARG A 881 22.59 -31.15 -48.07
N SER A 882 22.54 -32.44 -47.80
CA SER A 882 23.26 -33.46 -48.55
C SER A 882 22.44 -34.73 -48.65
N ALA A 883 22.62 -35.46 -49.75
CA ALA A 883 22.02 -36.77 -49.89
C ALA A 883 22.89 -37.68 -50.77
N ASP A 884 23.06 -38.91 -50.32
CA ASP A 884 23.67 -39.96 -51.12
C ASP A 884 22.63 -40.57 -52.04
N ASP A 885 23.08 -40.92 -53.24
CA ASP A 885 22.31 -41.67 -54.19
C ASP A 885 22.57 -43.19 -54.04
N PRO A 886 21.76 -44.05 -54.69
CA PRO A 886 21.94 -45.49 -54.60
C PRO A 886 23.26 -46.04 -55.18
N TYR A 887 24.04 -45.19 -55.84
CA TYR A 887 25.31 -45.53 -56.50
C TYR A 887 26.52 -44.98 -55.73
N GLY A 888 26.31 -44.42 -54.53
CA GLY A 888 27.38 -43.91 -53.66
C GLY A 888 27.86 -42.49 -54.01
N ARG A 889 27.13 -41.74 -54.85
CA ARG A 889 27.40 -40.33 -55.14
C ARG A 889 26.69 -39.43 -54.13
N THR A 890 27.40 -38.47 -53.57
CA THR A 890 26.81 -37.47 -52.68
C THR A 890 26.45 -36.20 -53.46
N PHE A 891 25.19 -35.76 -53.35
CA PHE A 891 24.72 -34.50 -53.90
C PHE A 891 24.70 -33.41 -52.82
N ALA A 892 25.25 -32.24 -53.14
CA ALA A 892 25.07 -31.03 -52.36
C ALA A 892 23.71 -30.40 -52.69
N LEU A 893 22.88 -30.23 -51.66
CA LEU A 893 21.51 -29.74 -51.77
C LEU A 893 21.39 -28.35 -51.14
N LEU A 894 20.54 -27.52 -51.75
CA LEU A 894 20.20 -26.20 -51.24
C LEU A 894 18.78 -26.19 -50.70
N ASP A 895 18.53 -25.36 -49.69
CA ASP A 895 17.17 -25.11 -49.21
C ASP A 895 16.30 -24.66 -50.40
N GLY A 896 15.09 -25.21 -50.49
CA GLY A 896 14.21 -25.01 -51.64
C GLY A 896 14.40 -26.02 -52.77
N ASP A 897 15.37 -26.94 -52.76
CA ASP A 897 15.46 -27.99 -53.79
C ASP A 897 14.23 -28.92 -53.74
N VAL A 898 13.45 -28.96 -54.82
CA VAL A 898 12.19 -29.72 -54.89
C VAL A 898 12.33 -30.99 -55.72
N VAL A 899 12.78 -30.87 -56.97
CA VAL A 899 12.92 -32.02 -57.88
C VAL A 899 14.15 -31.91 -58.76
N PHE A 900 14.68 -33.07 -59.14
CA PHE A 900 15.66 -33.23 -60.21
C PHE A 900 14.92 -33.64 -61.49
N TYR A 901 15.35 -33.09 -62.62
CA TYR A 901 14.94 -33.49 -63.96
C TYR A 901 16.13 -34.10 -64.70
N HIS A 902 15.93 -35.15 -65.49
CA HIS A 902 16.93 -35.60 -66.46
C HIS A 902 17.23 -34.49 -67.46
N ALA A 903 18.52 -34.17 -67.68
CA ALA A 903 18.92 -33.16 -68.66
C ALA A 903 18.98 -33.71 -70.10
N ASP A 904 19.04 -35.03 -70.26
CA ASP A 904 19.13 -35.77 -71.52
C ASP A 904 17.82 -36.47 -71.94
N GLN A 905 16.84 -36.56 -71.03
CA GLN A 905 15.55 -37.22 -71.29
C GLN A 905 14.38 -36.25 -71.28
N SER A 906 13.40 -36.56 -72.12
CA SER A 906 12.21 -35.75 -72.36
C SER A 906 10.97 -36.63 -72.45
N SER A 907 9.82 -36.11 -72.02
CA SER A 907 8.52 -36.74 -72.21
C SER A 907 8.21 -37.02 -73.68
N ARG A 908 8.80 -36.27 -74.63
CA ARG A 908 8.67 -36.57 -76.07
C ARG A 908 9.26 -37.93 -76.45
N GLY A 909 10.26 -38.42 -75.72
CA GLY A 909 10.86 -39.74 -75.96
C GLY A 909 9.88 -40.88 -75.72
N ASP A 910 8.91 -40.69 -74.82
CA ASP A 910 7.96 -41.73 -74.42
C ASP A 910 6.79 -41.91 -75.41
N PHE A 911 6.61 -40.97 -76.34
CA PHE A 911 5.53 -40.97 -77.33
C PHE A 911 6.03 -40.97 -78.79
N ARG A 912 7.33 -41.09 -79.03
CA ARG A 912 7.86 -41.28 -80.39
C ARG A 912 7.51 -42.69 -80.86
N SER A 913 6.70 -42.79 -81.91
CA SER A 913 6.50 -44.03 -82.66
C SER A 913 7.86 -44.50 -83.17
N MET A 914 8.33 -45.65 -82.70
CA MET A 914 9.43 -46.37 -83.34
C MET A 914 8.91 -46.91 -84.67
N VAL A 915 9.02 -46.12 -85.73
CA VAL A 915 9.02 -46.68 -87.08
C VAL A 915 10.48 -47.00 -87.38
N THR A 916 10.82 -48.28 -87.47
CA THR A 916 12.10 -48.72 -88.01
C THR A 916 12.18 -48.26 -89.47
N HIS A 917 13.11 -47.37 -89.77
CA HIS A 917 13.55 -47.14 -91.15
C HIS A 917 14.67 -48.11 -91.51
#